data_AF-A0A2E5G721-F1
#
_entry.id   AF-A0A2E5G721-F1
#
_cell.length_a   1.000
_cell.length_b   1.000
_cell.length_c   1.000
_cell.angle_alpha   90.00
_cell.angle_beta   90.00
_cell.angle_gamma   90.00
#
_symmetry.space_group_name_H-M   'P 1'
#
loop_
_entity.id
_entity.type
_entity.pdbx_description
1 polymer ?
#
loop_
_entity_poly.entity_id
_entity_poly.type
_entity_poly.pdbx_seq_one_letter_code
_entity_poly.pdbx_strand_id
1 'polypeptide(L)'
;MILRDRMDHAGQRTFGGSAARSGVAWQKPTEFDPVWGWLAMSVTHLFRAIIIMAGVMGTFLNRIGAGGTIALFCLGGIFTHQSGADAQVDDGSDPLSPAQVDIAALVGEADVFPDVIDDPVWQIETKTGRSLLRLPLIVETGSQKIELTHASIKIQGGRFIAWQILEDTSLDKDQVNLRSDRRRSPRTRQPIPGYPAGYNELQQRAAGGPVGSRRSSGKRSILNEKFDQAGPRLARKVTIEPSGTIGWSLDRIPGLQVAQVPNLYALRLDSTFLRQQNPALKSRGREGGNSRGVKPPRSKQLGSGRDRLAQRESAAKLRVEKQKQAAEYRQLQKQVRGLGAAFKQEKPVRLWAIYEIPQRLSQLVISGTSQPQWMIKAAFLKDLRQVSQTGFSGPSRKADANQMPSEVLEMVSSMTQMLDTDSHAYSHRAIVATVGRSGLIHHAELGDLVYQLLETVLVDGDQSARLKMIDLLARASPQTTASERLLQIAAHDRNPVIRLAAFRARIVDADVSDPAKLAELIEAANHLLADSPAMAPSELLETLLVAANNEPNAMGQLVRRIRFGSLKAQRLEEAIRFVILHAPGNDLAAAWLDQQLLGSANGQLVRQTLRILDEASSGPPSVVQGYFKSVLTRFLGPAKNLPKTTGPITVELVDPLRVTSSSHSLFRILYSDSPTIYKHAWPALRHFVFSERQESRFRTQGRRGSSDNDIQLDLYAPFIDAALHHQQTPLEAVGFLNRQPDLEQTTVGLVRIAAQGSREASLSACRLLLGSGRPIDMVLSGMTYEDRLGFARAVFQAHRKVVPTVVPLIGEKTTKAGLLAWFGSQVANGILPDASQWAGPAGGEDHLLDLINSDQEGMPLAAVAALVTAAGGSTEAAEEVLAILLKKKVTRTVLLSTWEDQRRVIYIGRLGEVSGPHRIELRVVPGKSRRRGSDPFAGRVEGDNMPAAEAALETFALGTVDLLVNNEKVIFGTSSIEMTIPDEKLALRFANLKDLRQLAEDQELPIAKVRGHVDLLPHADGVWRGKKELRDGRAFELILTPVGG
;
A
#
# COMPACT_ATOMS: atom_id res chain seq x y z
N MET A 1 -74.89 34.05 3.36
CA MET A 1 -75.27 33.41 4.64
C MET A 1 -73.96 33.12 5.40
N ILE A 2 -73.59 34.04 6.32
CA ILE A 2 -72.73 33.89 7.53
C ILE A 2 -71.27 33.39 7.30
N LEU A 3 -70.14 33.99 7.75
CA LEU A 3 -69.63 35.25 8.37
C LEU A 3 -68.06 35.09 8.37
N ARG A 4 -67.25 36.12 8.01
CA ARG A 4 -66.23 36.87 8.83
C ARG A 4 -65.20 36.04 9.64
N ASP A 5 -63.92 36.39 9.85
CA ASP A 5 -63.09 37.63 9.90
C ASP A 5 -61.62 37.28 9.53
N ARG A 6 -60.69 38.10 8.98
CA ARG A 6 -60.18 39.49 9.14
C ARG A 6 -59.13 39.72 10.27
N MET A 7 -57.90 40.10 9.86
CA MET A 7 -57.02 41.21 10.34
C MET A 7 -55.55 40.88 10.01
N ASP A 8 -54.88 41.55 9.06
CA ASP A 8 -54.34 42.93 9.04
C ASP A 8 -53.13 43.16 9.98
N HIS A 9 -51.93 43.31 9.40
CA HIS A 9 -51.22 44.60 9.45
C HIS A 9 -50.05 44.68 8.45
N ALA A 10 -50.17 45.66 7.55
CA ALA A 10 -49.10 46.22 6.74
C ALA A 10 -48.33 47.30 7.52
N GLY A 11 -47.04 47.48 7.18
CA GLY A 11 -46.22 48.61 7.60
C GLY A 11 -45.30 49.06 6.45
N GLN A 12 -45.72 50.11 5.76
CA GLN A 12 -44.95 50.88 4.78
C GLN A 12 -43.74 51.58 5.44
N ARG A 13 -42.64 51.77 4.70
CA ARG A 13 -42.17 53.12 4.26
C ARG A 13 -40.95 53.05 3.34
N THR A 14 -40.85 54.13 2.57
CA THR A 14 -40.21 54.38 1.29
C THR A 14 -38.92 55.22 1.40
N PHE A 15 -38.22 55.31 0.26
CA PHE A 15 -37.48 56.46 -0.32
C PHE A 15 -35.93 56.53 -0.31
N GLY A 16 -35.43 56.81 -1.53
CA GLY A 16 -34.14 57.43 -1.88
C GLY A 16 -33.13 56.44 -2.50
N GLY A 17 -32.73 56.45 -3.77
CA GLY A 17 -32.67 57.51 -4.79
C GLY A 17 -31.20 57.88 -5.05
N SER A 18 -30.62 57.43 -6.16
CA SER A 18 -29.60 58.20 -6.93
C SER A 18 -29.22 57.46 -8.21
N ALA A 19 -29.29 58.20 -9.32
CA ALA A 19 -28.82 57.83 -10.64
C ALA A 19 -27.29 57.95 -10.74
N ALA A 20 -26.67 57.12 -11.58
CA ALA A 20 -25.43 57.46 -12.28
C ALA A 20 -25.35 56.68 -13.61
N ARG A 21 -25.25 57.44 -14.70
CA ARG A 21 -24.97 56.99 -16.07
C ARG A 21 -23.49 56.60 -16.21
N SER A 22 -23.22 55.50 -16.90
CA SER A 22 -22.14 55.28 -17.89
C SER A 22 -22.30 53.81 -18.31
N GLY A 23 -22.19 53.39 -19.58
CA GLY A 23 -21.29 53.80 -20.63
C GLY A 23 -20.76 52.50 -21.22
N VAL A 24 -21.19 52.19 -22.44
CA VAL A 24 -20.96 50.93 -23.17
C VAL A 24 -19.47 50.68 -23.42
N ALA A 25 -19.00 49.44 -23.17
CA ALA A 25 -17.97 48.78 -23.99
C ALA A 25 -17.99 47.26 -23.72
N TRP A 26 -18.55 46.50 -24.65
CA TRP A 26 -18.38 45.05 -24.72
C TRP A 26 -16.99 44.73 -25.29
N GLN A 27 -16.13 44.09 -24.50
CA GLN A 27 -14.92 43.44 -25.00
C GLN A 27 -15.12 41.93 -25.09
N LYS A 28 -14.80 41.39 -26.27
CA LYS A 28 -14.79 39.95 -26.62
C LYS A 28 -13.90 39.16 -25.65
N PRO A 29 -14.26 37.93 -25.26
CA PRO A 29 -13.31 37.01 -24.68
C PRO A 29 -12.51 36.34 -25.80
N THR A 30 -11.25 36.73 -25.95
CA THR A 30 -10.25 35.95 -26.69
C THR A 30 -9.75 34.80 -25.82
N GLU A 31 -9.71 33.63 -26.43
CA GLU A 31 -9.07 32.39 -25.99
C GLU A 31 -7.62 32.62 -25.52
N PHE A 32 -7.23 31.99 -24.40
CA PHE A 32 -6.05 31.13 -24.20
C PHE A 32 -5.79 30.93 -22.70
N ASP A 33 -5.60 29.67 -22.32
CA ASP A 33 -5.51 29.15 -20.94
C ASP A 33 -4.06 29.28 -20.38
N PRO A 34 -3.79 30.01 -19.26
CA PRO A 34 -2.44 30.23 -18.75
C PRO A 34 -2.09 29.35 -17.53
N VAL A 35 -2.65 28.14 -17.41
CA VAL A 35 -2.41 27.29 -16.23
C VAL A 35 -1.05 26.55 -16.29
N TRP A 36 -0.45 26.37 -17.47
CA TRP A 36 0.84 25.67 -17.60
C TRP A 36 2.09 26.55 -17.37
N GLY A 37 1.98 27.87 -17.50
CA GLY A 37 3.11 28.80 -17.28
C GLY A 37 3.48 28.98 -15.81
N TRP A 38 2.51 28.88 -14.91
CA TRP A 38 2.71 29.10 -13.47
C TRP A 38 3.40 27.91 -12.77
N LEU A 39 3.13 26.68 -13.22
CA LEU A 39 3.78 25.47 -12.72
C LEU A 39 5.25 25.38 -13.16
N ALA A 40 5.59 25.79 -14.38
CA ALA A 40 6.96 25.81 -14.86
C ALA A 40 7.84 26.85 -14.14
N MET A 41 7.31 28.05 -13.85
CA MET A 41 8.03 29.10 -13.09
C MET A 41 8.24 28.73 -11.61
N SER A 42 7.27 28.05 -10.99
CA SER A 42 7.38 27.64 -9.58
C SER A 42 8.46 26.58 -9.36
N VAL A 43 8.62 25.64 -10.31
CA VAL A 43 9.67 24.61 -10.26
C VAL A 43 11.07 25.19 -10.52
N THR A 44 11.19 26.19 -11.39
CA THR A 44 12.49 26.86 -11.64
C THR A 44 12.93 27.73 -10.45
N HIS A 45 12.00 28.39 -9.76
CA HIS A 45 12.31 29.14 -8.54
C HIS A 45 12.70 28.23 -7.37
N LEU A 46 12.05 27.06 -7.23
CA LEU A 46 12.41 26.06 -6.23
C LEU A 46 13.82 25.49 -6.49
N PHE A 47 14.14 25.18 -7.75
CA PHE A 47 15.49 24.70 -8.12
C PHE A 47 16.56 25.77 -7.90
N ARG A 48 16.27 27.04 -8.20
CA ARG A 48 17.19 28.16 -7.88
C ARG A 48 17.38 28.33 -6.37
N ALA A 49 16.35 28.19 -5.56
CA ALA A 49 16.46 28.28 -4.10
C ALA A 49 17.32 27.14 -3.51
N ILE A 50 17.17 25.91 -4.05
CA ILE A 50 17.97 24.75 -3.62
C ILE A 50 19.45 24.91 -4.02
N ILE A 51 19.72 25.41 -5.23
CA ILE A 51 21.10 25.68 -5.69
C ILE A 51 21.75 26.80 -4.88
N ILE A 52 21.00 27.85 -4.51
CA ILE A 52 21.48 28.94 -3.64
C ILE A 52 21.76 28.41 -2.23
N MET A 53 20.89 27.58 -1.65
CA MET A 53 21.14 26.97 -0.33
C MET A 53 22.33 26.01 -0.34
N ALA A 54 22.52 25.22 -1.40
CA ALA A 54 23.70 24.37 -1.55
C ALA A 54 25.00 25.19 -1.71
N GLY A 55 24.94 26.33 -2.40
CA GLY A 55 26.06 27.27 -2.51
C GLY A 55 26.41 27.94 -1.18
N VAL A 56 25.40 28.37 -0.41
CA VAL A 56 25.59 28.99 0.91
C VAL A 56 26.19 27.99 1.91
N MET A 57 25.71 26.73 1.90
CA MET A 57 26.23 25.67 2.78
C MET A 57 27.67 25.27 2.42
N GLY A 58 28.02 25.27 1.12
CA GLY A 58 29.39 25.05 0.65
C GLY A 58 30.36 26.17 1.05
N THR A 59 29.91 27.43 1.05
CA THR A 59 30.72 28.56 1.52
C THR A 59 30.86 28.63 3.04
N PHE A 60 29.88 28.11 3.80
CA PHE A 60 29.93 28.09 5.25
C PHE A 60 30.92 27.02 5.78
N LEU A 61 31.00 25.86 5.11
CA LEU A 61 31.92 24.78 5.48
C LEU A 61 33.38 25.07 5.08
N ASN A 62 33.62 25.92 4.07
CA ASN A 62 34.98 26.33 3.69
C ASN A 62 35.57 27.45 4.57
N ARG A 63 34.77 28.05 5.46
CA ARG A 63 35.18 29.20 6.29
C ARG A 63 35.55 28.85 7.74
N ILE A 64 35.42 27.58 8.14
CA ILE A 64 35.73 27.12 9.52
C ILE A 64 37.15 26.53 9.63
N GLY A 65 37.89 26.42 8.53
CA GLY A 65 39.27 25.94 8.53
C GLY A 65 40.33 27.03 8.56
N ALA A 66 40.51 27.77 9.66
CA ALA A 66 41.77 28.46 10.01
C ALA A 66 41.71 29.19 11.37
N GLY A 67 42.43 28.65 12.36
CA GLY A 67 43.25 29.40 13.34
C GLY A 67 42.58 30.27 14.42
N GLY A 68 43.05 30.10 15.67
CA GLY A 68 43.19 31.23 16.61
C GLY A 68 42.61 31.03 18.01
N THR A 69 43.49 30.70 18.95
CA THR A 69 43.41 30.91 20.40
C THR A 69 43.08 32.38 20.74
N ILE A 70 42.27 32.64 21.79
CA ILE A 70 42.43 33.71 22.80
C ILE A 70 41.32 33.59 23.86
N ALA A 71 41.73 33.68 25.12
CA ALA A 71 40.91 33.82 26.31
C ALA A 71 40.54 35.31 26.57
N LEU A 72 39.37 35.61 27.15
CA LEU A 72 39.26 36.59 28.24
C LEU A 72 37.87 36.64 28.89
N PHE A 73 37.92 37.02 30.17
CA PHE A 73 36.93 37.02 31.24
C PHE A 73 35.93 38.20 31.22
N CYS A 74 34.85 38.02 32.01
CA CYS A 74 34.14 39.01 32.86
C CYS A 74 33.01 39.91 32.31
N LEU A 75 31.85 39.76 33.00
CA LEU A 75 30.80 40.72 33.45
C LEU A 75 29.42 40.28 32.95
N GLY A 76 28.53 39.68 33.77
CA GLY A 76 27.84 40.26 34.94
C GLY A 76 26.50 40.84 34.47
N GLY A 77 25.30 40.56 34.97
CA GLY A 77 24.73 39.85 36.11
C GLY A 77 23.28 40.37 36.26
N ILE A 78 22.37 39.64 36.93
CA ILE A 78 21.26 40.13 37.82
C ILE A 78 20.04 39.17 37.89
N PHE A 79 19.88 38.58 39.10
CA PHE A 79 18.71 38.10 39.87
C PHE A 79 17.74 37.05 39.25
N THR A 80 17.29 35.98 39.95
CA THR A 80 16.91 35.83 41.38
C THR A 80 17.12 34.41 41.95
N HIS A 81 17.40 34.39 43.26
CA HIS A 81 17.42 33.28 44.23
C HIS A 81 16.21 32.33 44.21
N GLN A 82 16.46 31.01 44.29
CA GLN A 82 15.86 30.17 45.35
C GLN A 82 16.72 28.92 45.62
N SER A 83 16.89 28.66 46.92
CA SER A 83 17.83 27.74 47.55
C SER A 83 17.36 26.29 47.61
N GLY A 84 18.22 25.36 47.22
CA GLY A 84 18.20 23.94 47.57
C GLY A 84 19.63 23.39 47.41
N ALA A 85 20.19 22.82 48.46
CA ALA A 85 21.60 22.47 48.55
C ALA A 85 21.98 21.33 47.60
N ASP A 86 22.59 21.65 46.46
CA ASP A 86 23.35 20.70 45.66
C ASP A 86 24.76 20.60 46.22
N ALA A 87 25.00 19.52 46.97
CA ALA A 87 26.34 18.99 47.12
C ALA A 87 26.83 18.61 45.71
N GLN A 88 27.80 19.37 45.19
CA GLN A 88 28.52 19.04 43.97
C GLN A 88 29.35 17.79 44.25
N VAL A 89 28.70 16.62 44.12
CA VAL A 89 29.36 15.34 43.98
C VAL A 89 30.04 15.40 42.62
N ASP A 90 31.36 15.51 42.66
CA ASP A 90 32.25 15.22 41.53
C ASP A 90 32.00 13.74 41.19
N ASP A 91 30.96 13.47 40.40
CA ASP A 91 30.59 12.13 39.94
C ASP A 91 31.63 11.74 38.89
N GLY A 92 32.80 11.33 39.39
CA GLY A 92 33.76 10.51 38.67
C GLY A 92 33.15 9.14 38.38
N SER A 93 31.95 9.11 37.82
CA SER A 93 31.33 7.92 37.27
C SER A 93 32.16 7.52 36.06
N ASP A 94 33.12 6.63 36.33
CA ASP A 94 33.80 5.84 35.32
C ASP A 94 32.76 5.47 34.25
N PRO A 95 33.00 5.79 32.96
CA PRO A 95 32.01 5.57 31.92
C PRO A 95 31.54 4.12 31.98
N LEU A 96 30.24 3.93 32.23
CA LEU A 96 29.63 2.61 32.35
C LEU A 96 30.09 1.72 31.20
N SER A 97 30.69 0.60 31.53
CA SER A 97 31.25 -0.33 30.55
C SER A 97 30.16 -0.79 29.57
N PRO A 98 30.39 -0.72 28.24
CA PRO A 98 29.41 -1.12 27.23
C PRO A 98 29.24 -2.65 27.12
N ALA A 99 29.96 -3.43 27.95
CA ALA A 99 29.87 -4.88 27.96
C ALA A 99 28.79 -5.36 28.94
N GLN A 100 27.89 -6.21 28.44
CA GLN A 100 26.85 -6.89 29.22
C GLN A 100 27.12 -8.40 29.25
N VAL A 101 26.80 -9.06 30.36
CA VAL A 101 26.88 -10.52 30.45
C VAL A 101 25.78 -11.16 29.62
N ASP A 102 26.15 -12.08 28.71
CA ASP A 102 25.18 -12.92 28.01
C ASP A 102 24.70 -14.02 28.94
N ILE A 103 23.66 -13.70 29.70
CA ILE A 103 23.12 -14.58 30.72
C ILE A 103 22.60 -15.90 30.14
N ALA A 104 22.05 -15.88 28.92
CA ALA A 104 21.57 -17.10 28.28
C ALA A 104 22.71 -18.06 27.96
N ALA A 105 23.83 -17.55 27.45
CA ALA A 105 25.04 -18.33 27.20
C ALA A 105 25.69 -18.82 28.51
N LEU A 106 25.75 -17.95 29.52
CA LEU A 106 26.35 -18.25 30.81
C LEU A 106 25.67 -19.45 31.51
N VAL A 107 24.35 -19.53 31.37
CA VAL A 107 23.57 -20.61 31.96
C VAL A 107 23.61 -21.87 31.08
N GLY A 108 23.41 -21.78 29.77
CA GLY A 108 23.15 -22.99 29.00
C GLY A 108 24.29 -23.51 28.14
N GLU A 109 25.46 -22.88 28.08
CA GLU A 109 26.61 -23.46 27.37
C GLU A 109 27.46 -24.34 28.29
N ALA A 110 27.80 -25.55 27.81
CA ALA A 110 28.62 -26.51 28.55
C ALA A 110 30.04 -25.96 28.85
N ASP A 111 30.54 -25.09 27.99
CA ASP A 111 31.92 -24.61 28.02
C ASP A 111 32.19 -23.45 28.99
N VAL A 112 31.22 -23.03 29.80
CA VAL A 112 31.42 -21.90 30.74
C VAL A 112 32.49 -22.22 31.79
N PHE A 113 32.60 -23.48 32.21
CA PHE A 113 33.65 -23.96 33.13
C PHE A 113 34.42 -25.10 32.47
N PRO A 114 35.27 -24.81 31.49
CA PRO A 114 36.02 -25.85 30.79
C PRO A 114 37.24 -26.27 31.59
N ASP A 115 37.66 -27.53 31.47
CA ASP A 115 38.92 -27.99 32.06
C ASP A 115 40.13 -27.50 31.26
N VAL A 116 39.97 -27.40 29.93
CA VAL A 116 40.98 -26.96 28.97
C VAL A 116 40.31 -26.04 27.93
N ILE A 117 40.97 -24.94 27.58
CA ILE A 117 40.56 -24.07 26.47
C ILE A 117 41.62 -24.15 25.38
N ASP A 118 41.22 -24.69 24.24
CA ASP A 118 42.06 -24.77 23.05
C ASP A 118 41.76 -23.62 22.09
N ASP A 119 42.82 -23.02 21.56
CA ASP A 119 42.85 -22.00 20.52
C ASP A 119 43.84 -22.45 19.44
N PRO A 120 43.73 -22.00 18.17
CA PRO A 120 44.66 -22.39 17.12
C PRO A 120 46.14 -22.19 17.45
N VAL A 121 46.45 -21.30 18.40
CA VAL A 121 47.81 -20.94 18.80
C VAL A 121 48.08 -21.21 20.28
N TRP A 122 47.06 -21.13 21.13
CA TRP A 122 47.21 -21.24 22.59
C TRP A 122 46.47 -22.44 23.16
N GLN A 123 47.00 -23.00 24.24
CA GLN A 123 46.30 -23.96 25.09
C GLN A 123 46.32 -23.46 26.53
N ILE A 124 45.14 -23.43 27.15
CA ILE A 124 44.95 -23.01 28.54
C ILE A 124 44.53 -24.23 29.34
N GLU A 125 45.35 -24.64 30.30
CA GLU A 125 45.03 -25.69 31.26
C GLU A 125 44.78 -25.08 32.64
N THR A 126 43.87 -25.68 33.40
CA THR A 126 43.64 -25.33 34.80
C THR A 126 44.87 -25.63 35.66
N LYS A 127 45.22 -24.70 36.57
CA LYS A 127 46.21 -24.99 37.62
C LYS A 127 45.54 -25.74 38.78
N THR A 128 46.31 -26.57 39.48
CA THR A 128 45.82 -27.30 40.67
C THR A 128 45.15 -26.35 41.66
N GLY A 129 43.91 -26.64 42.07
CA GLY A 129 43.12 -25.82 42.98
C GLY A 129 42.39 -24.62 42.33
N ARG A 130 42.43 -24.49 41.00
CA ARG A 130 41.76 -23.44 40.23
C ARG A 130 40.93 -24.03 39.08
N SER A 131 39.94 -23.27 38.63
CA SER A 131 39.06 -23.60 37.52
C SER A 131 39.09 -22.47 36.49
N LEU A 132 38.90 -22.80 35.22
CA LEU A 132 38.69 -21.79 34.19
C LEU A 132 37.22 -21.40 34.17
N LEU A 133 36.97 -20.11 33.94
CA LEU A 133 35.65 -19.54 33.73
C LEU A 133 35.67 -18.76 32.42
N ARG A 134 34.86 -19.18 31.45
CA ARG A 134 34.56 -18.45 30.21
C ARG A 134 33.28 -17.64 30.44
N LEU A 135 33.44 -16.34 30.69
CA LEU A 135 32.33 -15.41 30.88
C LEU A 135 31.88 -14.85 29.52
N PRO A 136 30.67 -15.19 29.03
CA PRO A 136 30.15 -14.71 27.76
C PRO A 136 29.62 -13.28 27.86
N LEU A 137 29.93 -12.46 26.86
CA LEU A 137 29.69 -11.03 26.87
C LEU A 137 29.14 -10.55 25.53
N ILE A 138 28.07 -9.75 25.60
CA ILE A 138 27.53 -8.98 24.48
C ILE A 138 28.05 -7.56 24.63
N VAL A 139 28.67 -7.04 23.58
CA VAL A 139 29.19 -5.66 23.57
C VAL A 139 28.51 -4.89 22.45
N GLU A 140 27.80 -3.84 22.85
CA GLU A 140 27.12 -2.92 21.94
C GLU A 140 28.15 -1.99 21.28
N THR A 141 28.04 -1.81 19.96
CA THR A 141 28.90 -0.88 19.23
C THR A 141 28.41 0.55 19.45
N GLY A 142 29.19 1.33 20.21
CA GLY A 142 28.94 2.75 20.38
C GLY A 142 29.48 3.61 19.23
N SER A 143 29.25 4.92 19.31
CA SER A 143 29.83 5.91 18.38
C SER A 143 31.33 6.10 18.55
N GLN A 144 31.89 5.64 19.68
CA GLN A 144 33.31 5.74 20.02
C GLN A 144 33.97 4.36 19.97
N LYS A 145 35.28 4.37 19.72
CA LYS A 145 36.13 3.20 19.79
C LYS A 145 36.17 2.67 21.23
N ILE A 146 35.81 1.40 21.42
CA ILE A 146 35.76 0.75 22.73
C ILE A 146 37.00 -0.13 22.88
N GLU A 147 37.76 0.05 23.97
CA GLU A 147 38.89 -0.80 24.30
C GLU A 147 38.55 -1.74 25.47
N LEU A 148 38.50 -3.03 25.17
CA LEU A 148 38.30 -4.10 26.14
C LEU A 148 39.64 -4.59 26.66
N THR A 149 39.86 -4.44 27.96
CA THR A 149 41.07 -4.87 28.68
C THR A 149 40.66 -5.64 29.94
N HIS A 150 41.65 -6.12 30.70
CA HIS A 150 41.41 -6.76 32.00
C HIS A 150 40.63 -5.89 33.02
N ALA A 151 40.54 -4.57 32.82
CA ALA A 151 39.81 -3.67 33.69
C ALA A 151 38.33 -3.52 33.30
N SER A 152 37.98 -3.89 32.06
CA SER A 152 36.64 -3.67 31.50
C SER A 152 35.59 -4.50 32.23
N ILE A 153 35.92 -5.73 32.62
CA ILE A 153 35.11 -6.57 33.51
C ILE A 153 36.06 -7.18 34.54
N LYS A 154 35.59 -7.35 35.77
CA LYS A 154 36.40 -7.91 36.86
C LYS A 154 35.60 -8.97 37.60
N ILE A 155 36.29 -10.05 37.96
CA ILE A 155 35.78 -11.10 38.83
C ILE A 155 36.59 -11.08 40.12
N GLN A 156 35.93 -10.87 41.27
CA GLN A 156 36.63 -10.81 42.56
C GLN A 156 37.33 -12.15 42.84
N GLY A 157 38.64 -12.09 43.14
CA GLY A 157 39.47 -13.28 43.35
C GLY A 157 39.82 -14.06 42.08
N GLY A 158 39.28 -13.68 40.91
CA GLY A 158 39.60 -14.26 39.62
C GLY A 158 40.79 -13.56 38.95
N ARG A 159 41.67 -14.33 38.32
CA ARG A 159 42.75 -13.80 37.48
C ARG A 159 42.28 -13.75 36.03
N PHE A 160 42.17 -12.56 35.45
CA PHE A 160 41.91 -12.41 34.02
C PHE A 160 43.06 -12.99 33.20
N ILE A 161 42.75 -13.85 32.24
CA ILE A 161 43.71 -14.51 31.36
C ILE A 161 43.72 -13.83 29.99
N ALA A 162 42.57 -13.83 29.30
CA ALA A 162 42.46 -13.36 27.92
C ALA A 162 40.99 -13.10 27.53
N TRP A 163 40.81 -12.31 26.48
CA TRP A 163 39.61 -12.26 25.66
C TRP A 163 39.70 -13.34 24.58
N GLN A 164 38.61 -14.05 24.34
CA GLN A 164 38.48 -15.02 23.27
C GLN A 164 37.43 -14.58 22.26
N ILE A 165 37.82 -14.64 20.99
CA ILE A 165 37.03 -14.18 19.85
C ILE A 165 36.65 -15.41 19.03
N LEU A 166 35.46 -15.96 19.25
CA LEU A 166 35.00 -17.10 18.46
C LEU A 166 34.50 -16.63 17.10
N GLU A 167 34.63 -17.49 16.07
CA GLU A 167 33.91 -17.29 14.82
C GLU A 167 32.44 -17.65 15.06
N ASP A 168 31.52 -16.86 14.50
CA ASP A 168 30.09 -17.17 14.46
C ASP A 168 29.85 -18.37 13.53
N THR A 169 30.21 -19.56 14.01
CA THR A 169 29.89 -20.84 13.37
C THR A 169 28.39 -21.17 13.48
N SER A 170 27.62 -20.35 14.22
CA SER A 170 26.18 -20.48 14.44
C SER A 170 25.33 -20.05 13.24
N LEU A 171 25.81 -19.14 12.38
CA LEU A 171 25.06 -18.69 11.20
C LEU A 171 24.81 -19.81 10.17
N ASP A 172 25.68 -20.83 10.12
CA ASP A 172 25.49 -21.99 9.23
C ASP A 172 24.55 -23.06 9.82
N LYS A 173 24.45 -23.19 11.15
CA LYS A 173 23.64 -24.25 11.78
C LYS A 173 22.15 -23.94 11.78
N ASP A 174 21.76 -22.66 11.88
CA ASP A 174 20.35 -22.28 11.82
C ASP A 174 19.79 -22.36 10.39
N GLN A 175 20.61 -22.22 9.34
CA GLN A 175 20.18 -22.51 7.96
C GLN A 175 19.96 -24.00 7.68
N VAL A 176 20.66 -24.89 8.40
CA VAL A 176 20.45 -26.34 8.29
C VAL A 176 19.17 -26.77 9.03
N ASN A 177 18.87 -26.20 10.19
CA ASN A 177 17.67 -26.53 10.97
C ASN A 177 16.38 -25.84 10.46
N LEU A 178 16.46 -24.68 9.79
CA LEU A 178 15.31 -24.05 9.13
C LEU A 178 14.90 -24.73 7.81
N ARG A 179 15.70 -25.67 7.30
CA ARG A 179 15.33 -26.49 6.12
C ARG A 179 14.54 -27.75 6.47
N SER A 180 14.49 -28.17 7.74
CA SER A 180 13.72 -29.35 8.16
C SER A 180 12.24 -29.08 8.51
N ASP A 181 11.81 -27.81 8.63
CA ASP A 181 10.43 -27.44 9.01
C ASP A 181 9.59 -26.79 7.90
N ARG A 182 9.98 -26.95 6.63
CA ARG A 182 9.06 -26.69 5.51
C ARG A 182 8.04 -27.83 5.40
N ARG A 183 6.97 -27.67 6.17
CA ARG A 183 5.57 -28.00 5.86
C ARG A 183 5.38 -28.91 4.64
N ARG A 184 4.98 -30.16 4.93
CA ARG A 184 4.11 -30.94 4.05
C ARG A 184 2.88 -30.09 3.70
N SER A 185 2.84 -29.55 2.49
CA SER A 185 1.57 -29.13 1.88
C SER A 185 0.70 -30.38 1.69
N PRO A 186 -0.61 -30.32 1.97
CA PRO A 186 -1.51 -31.39 1.58
C PRO A 186 -1.58 -31.42 0.05
N ARG A 187 -1.00 -32.45 -0.56
CA ARG A 187 -1.10 -32.72 -2.00
C ARG A 187 -2.57 -33.04 -2.31
N THR A 188 -3.28 -32.07 -2.86
CA THR A 188 -4.50 -32.27 -3.65
C THR A 188 -4.14 -33.17 -4.82
N ARG A 189 -4.63 -34.42 -4.80
CA ARG A 189 -4.60 -35.32 -5.96
C ARG A 189 -5.56 -34.76 -7.01
N GLN A 190 -5.03 -34.15 -8.06
CA GLN A 190 -5.68 -34.12 -9.37
C GLN A 190 -5.01 -35.17 -10.26
N PRO A 191 -5.75 -36.07 -10.93
CA PRO A 191 -5.19 -36.99 -11.88
C PRO A 191 -4.94 -36.28 -13.22
N ILE A 192 -3.68 -36.27 -13.66
CA ILE A 192 -3.35 -36.01 -15.07
C ILE A 192 -3.44 -37.37 -15.80
N PRO A 193 -4.27 -37.51 -16.83
CA PRO A 193 -4.41 -38.74 -17.60
C PRO A 193 -3.31 -38.86 -18.67
N GLY A 194 -2.74 -40.07 -18.78
CA GLY A 194 -1.96 -40.52 -19.93
C GLY A 194 -0.45 -40.59 -19.68
N TYR A 195 0.06 -41.79 -19.39
CA TYR A 195 1.11 -42.49 -20.14
C TYR A 195 1.37 -43.86 -19.46
N PRO A 196 1.66 -44.94 -20.22
CA PRO A 196 1.51 -46.31 -19.75
C PRO A 196 2.79 -46.87 -19.11
N ALA A 197 2.55 -47.95 -18.36
CA ALA A 197 3.48 -48.73 -17.57
C ALA A 197 4.68 -49.32 -18.33
N GLY A 198 5.78 -49.52 -17.60
CA GLY A 198 6.88 -50.39 -18.04
C GLY A 198 8.01 -50.53 -17.01
N TYR A 199 8.10 -51.73 -16.42
CA TYR A 199 9.28 -52.40 -15.86
C TYR A 199 9.81 -52.07 -14.44
N ASN A 200 9.40 -52.95 -13.51
CA ASN A 200 10.21 -53.98 -12.82
C ASN A 200 11.47 -53.62 -12.00
N GLU A 201 11.33 -53.98 -10.71
CA GLU A 201 12.13 -54.98 -9.97
C GLU A 201 13.56 -54.67 -9.47
N LEU A 202 13.76 -55.17 -8.24
CA LEU A 202 15.02 -55.53 -7.56
C LEU A 202 15.86 -54.33 -7.06
N GLN A 203 16.38 -54.28 -5.84
CA GLN A 203 16.81 -55.36 -4.95
C GLN A 203 16.87 -54.87 -3.50
N GLN A 204 16.41 -55.72 -2.58
CA GLN A 204 16.90 -55.74 -1.21
C GLN A 204 18.36 -56.21 -1.19
N ARG A 205 19.21 -55.59 -0.37
CA ARG A 205 20.15 -56.33 0.51
C ARG A 205 20.85 -55.45 1.55
N ALA A 206 20.60 -55.86 2.79
CA ALA A 206 21.42 -55.85 3.98
C ALA A 206 22.94 -55.70 3.84
N ALA A 207 23.52 -55.18 4.92
CA ALA A 207 24.65 -55.72 5.69
C ALA A 207 25.67 -54.63 6.03
N GLY A 208 25.84 -54.42 7.34
CA GLY A 208 26.95 -53.65 7.86
C GLY A 208 28.27 -54.38 7.64
N GLY A 209 29.32 -53.58 7.51
CA GLY A 209 30.71 -54.04 7.48
C GLY A 209 31.56 -53.10 8.34
N PRO A 210 32.54 -53.64 9.09
CA PRO A 210 33.24 -52.92 10.14
C PRO A 210 34.26 -51.94 9.57
N VAL A 211 34.43 -50.81 10.25
CA VAL A 211 35.45 -49.80 9.97
C VAL A 211 36.82 -50.42 10.24
N GLY A 212 37.47 -50.90 9.18
CA GLY A 212 38.85 -51.38 9.20
C GLY A 212 39.84 -50.24 9.41
N SER A 213 40.61 -50.32 10.49
CA SER A 213 41.76 -49.45 10.74
C SER A 213 42.84 -49.68 9.68
N ARG A 214 42.95 -48.76 8.71
CA ARG A 214 44.14 -48.67 7.85
C ARG A 214 45.25 -47.94 8.60
N ARG A 215 46.16 -48.71 9.21
CA ARG A 215 47.52 -48.24 9.51
C ARG A 215 48.27 -48.05 8.19
N SER A 216 48.25 -46.84 7.64
CA SER A 216 49.19 -46.43 6.61
C SER A 216 50.45 -45.89 7.29
N SER A 217 51.53 -46.67 7.28
CA SER A 217 52.89 -46.21 7.55
C SER A 217 53.43 -45.43 6.34
N GLY A 218 52.79 -44.30 6.05
CA GLY A 218 53.30 -43.32 5.10
C GLY A 218 54.18 -42.33 5.85
N LYS A 219 55.51 -42.38 5.64
CA LYS A 219 56.40 -41.23 5.86
C LYS A 219 55.99 -40.13 4.88
N ARG A 220 54.91 -39.41 5.18
CA ARG A 220 54.53 -38.18 4.50
C ARG A 220 55.46 -37.08 5.00
N SER A 221 56.12 -36.42 4.05
CA SER A 221 56.83 -35.16 4.28
C SER A 221 55.85 -34.15 4.89
N ILE A 222 56.11 -33.72 6.13
CA ILE A 222 55.29 -32.82 6.96
C ILE A 222 55.16 -31.40 6.36
N LEU A 223 55.77 -31.13 5.20
CA LEU A 223 55.92 -29.78 4.66
C LEU A 223 54.88 -29.34 3.62
N ASN A 224 53.90 -30.19 3.24
CA ASN A 224 52.94 -29.87 2.17
C ASN A 224 51.44 -29.97 2.54
N GLU A 225 51.08 -30.20 3.80
CA GLU A 225 49.71 -29.92 4.24
C GLU A 225 49.55 -28.39 4.33
N LYS A 226 48.57 -27.84 3.60
CA LYS A 226 48.19 -26.43 3.73
C LYS A 226 47.89 -26.19 5.21
N PHE A 227 48.79 -25.52 5.91
CA PHE A 227 48.54 -25.05 7.27
C PHE A 227 47.24 -24.25 7.24
N ASP A 228 46.18 -24.72 7.90
CA ASP A 228 44.99 -23.92 8.14
C ASP A 228 45.44 -22.71 8.99
N GLN A 229 45.58 -21.55 8.35
CA GLN A 229 46.21 -20.35 8.92
C GLN A 229 45.26 -19.60 9.86
N ALA A 230 44.55 -20.30 10.73
CA ALA A 230 43.78 -19.63 11.76
C ALA A 230 44.75 -18.90 12.70
N GLY A 231 44.70 -17.56 12.66
CA GLY A 231 45.42 -16.71 13.60
C GLY A 231 44.97 -16.94 15.05
N PRO A 232 45.69 -16.40 16.06
CA PRO A 232 45.27 -16.47 17.44
C PRO A 232 43.90 -15.82 17.62
N ARG A 233 43.02 -16.43 18.39
CA ARG A 233 41.72 -15.87 18.78
C ARG A 233 41.68 -15.46 20.24
N LEU A 234 42.77 -15.69 20.96
CA LEU A 234 43.00 -15.20 22.31
C LEU A 234 43.89 -13.95 22.31
N ALA A 235 43.44 -12.91 22.99
CA ALA A 235 44.15 -11.63 23.10
C ALA A 235 43.99 -11.00 24.49
N ARG A 236 44.97 -10.20 24.93
CA ARG A 236 44.86 -9.46 26.21
C ARG A 236 44.04 -8.19 26.09
N LYS A 237 44.04 -7.60 24.90
CA LYS A 237 43.32 -6.38 24.55
C LYS A 237 42.55 -6.60 23.27
N VAL A 238 41.30 -6.16 23.27
CA VAL A 238 40.41 -6.21 22.14
C VAL A 238 39.85 -4.82 21.92
N THR A 239 39.76 -4.39 20.67
CA THR A 239 39.32 -3.06 20.29
C THR A 239 38.12 -3.19 19.38
N ILE A 240 37.00 -2.57 19.73
CA ILE A 240 35.79 -2.55 18.90
C ILE A 240 35.68 -1.16 18.29
N GLU A 241 35.76 -1.08 16.97
CA GLU A 241 35.61 0.17 16.22
C GLU A 241 34.11 0.49 16.04
N PRO A 242 33.74 1.78 15.88
CA PRO A 242 32.35 2.18 15.61
C PRO A 242 31.74 1.55 14.36
N SER A 243 32.58 1.10 13.42
CA SER A 243 32.18 0.36 12.21
C SER A 243 31.65 -1.05 12.48
N GLY A 244 31.69 -1.52 13.74
CA GLY A 244 31.35 -2.90 14.07
C GLY A 244 32.46 -3.90 13.76
N THR A 245 33.69 -3.44 13.49
CA THR A 245 34.85 -4.33 13.35
C THR A 245 35.59 -4.46 14.68
N ILE A 246 36.04 -5.67 14.98
CA ILE A 246 36.86 -5.98 16.15
C ILE A 246 38.32 -6.18 15.74
N GLY A 247 39.24 -5.56 16.47
CA GLY A 247 40.68 -5.62 16.26
C GLY A 247 41.41 -6.13 17.50
N TRP A 248 42.43 -6.97 17.29
CA TRP A 248 43.30 -7.47 18.35
C TRP A 248 44.71 -7.72 17.80
N SER A 249 45.69 -7.85 18.69
CA SER A 249 47.08 -8.11 18.33
C SER A 249 47.56 -9.46 18.81
N LEU A 250 48.59 -9.97 18.12
CA LEU A 250 49.38 -11.14 18.53
C LEU A 250 50.20 -10.77 19.77
N ASP A 251 49.62 -10.97 20.95
CA ASP A 251 50.27 -10.69 22.22
C ASP A 251 50.70 -11.99 22.92
N ARG A 252 51.85 -11.96 23.60
CA ARG A 252 52.20 -13.05 24.53
C ARG A 252 51.31 -12.96 25.76
N ILE A 253 50.56 -14.02 26.03
CA ILE A 253 49.67 -14.11 27.20
C ILE A 253 50.41 -14.86 28.33
N PRO A 254 50.71 -14.20 29.46
CA PRO A 254 51.51 -14.82 30.52
C PRO A 254 50.87 -16.09 31.10
N GLY A 255 51.61 -17.18 31.06
CA GLY A 255 51.21 -18.46 31.66
C GLY A 255 50.35 -19.35 30.76
N LEU A 256 50.17 -18.99 29.48
CA LEU A 256 49.60 -19.90 28.48
C LEU A 256 50.68 -20.73 27.79
N GLN A 257 50.34 -21.98 27.46
CA GLN A 257 51.18 -22.83 26.64
C GLN A 257 50.85 -22.58 25.17
N VAL A 258 51.88 -22.54 24.31
CA VAL A 258 51.67 -22.49 22.86
C VAL A 258 51.24 -23.89 22.42
N ALA A 259 50.12 -23.99 21.71
CA ALA A 259 49.59 -25.27 21.25
C ALA A 259 50.66 -26.04 20.44
N GLN A 260 50.85 -27.34 20.71
CA GLN A 260 51.91 -28.15 20.07
C GLN A 260 51.65 -28.48 18.59
N VAL A 261 50.60 -27.89 18.00
CA VAL A 261 50.23 -28.04 16.59
C VAL A 261 51.17 -27.20 15.73
N PRO A 262 51.62 -27.66 14.55
CA PRO A 262 52.51 -26.89 13.69
C PRO A 262 51.79 -25.69 13.05
N ASN A 263 51.56 -24.62 13.82
CA ASN A 263 51.00 -23.36 13.37
C ASN A 263 52.12 -22.32 13.19
N LEU A 264 52.13 -21.59 12.07
CA LEU A 264 53.15 -20.55 11.82
C LEU A 264 53.10 -19.43 12.87
N TYR A 265 51.93 -19.12 13.43
CA TYR A 265 51.78 -18.14 14.51
C TYR A 265 52.36 -18.63 15.84
N ALA A 266 52.24 -19.93 16.14
CA ALA A 266 52.89 -20.56 17.30
C ALA A 266 54.42 -20.41 17.23
N LEU A 267 55.01 -20.67 16.06
CA LEU A 267 56.45 -20.49 15.80
C LEU A 267 56.90 -19.03 15.93
N ARG A 268 56.00 -18.07 15.67
CA ARG A 268 56.28 -16.63 15.81
C ARG A 268 56.32 -16.20 17.28
N LEU A 269 55.37 -16.70 18.08
CA LEU A 269 55.26 -16.36 19.49
C LEU A 269 56.39 -16.95 20.31
N ASP A 270 56.76 -18.19 20.04
CA ASP A 270 57.86 -18.86 20.71
C ASP A 270 58.98 -19.26 19.73
N SER A 271 60.03 -18.43 19.76
CA SER A 271 61.23 -18.60 18.95
C SER A 271 61.99 -19.91 19.24
N THR A 272 61.72 -20.60 20.35
CA THR A 272 62.37 -21.88 20.68
C THR A 272 61.92 -22.98 19.71
N PHE A 273 60.63 -23.06 19.37
CA PHE A 273 60.14 -24.00 18.35
C PHE A 273 60.74 -23.72 16.98
N LEU A 274 60.84 -22.43 16.60
CA LEU A 274 61.52 -22.05 15.36
C LEU A 274 63.02 -22.38 15.39
N ARG A 275 63.68 -22.33 16.55
CA ARG A 275 65.08 -22.77 16.70
C ARG A 275 65.21 -24.29 16.63
N GLN A 276 64.27 -25.06 17.19
CA GLN A 276 64.26 -26.53 17.12
C GLN A 276 64.13 -27.05 15.68
N GLN A 277 63.50 -26.29 14.78
CA GLN A 277 63.43 -26.60 13.36
C GLN A 277 64.70 -26.22 12.57
N ASN A 278 65.68 -25.57 13.19
CA ASN A 278 66.92 -25.18 12.52
C ASN A 278 67.79 -26.44 12.23
N PRO A 279 68.05 -26.77 10.95
CA PRO A 279 68.82 -27.95 10.58
C PRO A 279 70.28 -27.90 11.11
N ALA A 280 70.82 -26.69 11.34
CA ALA A 280 72.16 -26.54 11.88
C ALA A 280 72.30 -27.07 13.32
N LEU A 281 71.24 -26.96 14.15
CA LEU A 281 71.26 -27.43 15.54
C LEU A 281 71.13 -28.96 15.63
N LYS A 282 70.30 -29.58 14.77
CA LYS A 282 70.16 -31.06 14.71
C LYS A 282 71.47 -31.76 14.32
N SER A 283 72.30 -31.12 13.49
CA SER A 283 73.59 -31.68 13.04
C SER A 283 74.71 -31.65 14.09
N ARG A 284 74.55 -30.90 15.19
CA ARG A 284 75.55 -30.83 16.28
C ARG A 284 75.29 -31.80 17.43
N GLY A 285 74.08 -32.36 17.53
CA GLY A 285 73.63 -33.10 18.70
C GLY A 285 73.32 -34.58 18.43
N ARG A 286 74.32 -35.41 18.08
CA ARG A 286 74.34 -36.87 18.41
C ARG A 286 75.59 -37.66 18.00
N GLU A 287 76.70 -37.03 17.61
CA GLU A 287 78.02 -37.68 17.53
C GLU A 287 79.00 -37.14 18.59
N GLY A 288 78.43 -36.68 19.72
CA GLY A 288 79.16 -36.17 20.89
C GLY A 288 79.45 -37.22 21.96
N GLY A 289 79.56 -38.50 21.59
CA GLY A 289 80.12 -39.53 22.45
C GLY A 289 81.65 -39.47 22.41
N ASN A 290 82.24 -38.70 23.32
CA ASN A 290 83.62 -38.84 23.83
C ASN A 290 84.73 -39.30 22.85
N SER A 291 84.84 -38.68 21.67
CA SER A 291 86.03 -38.81 20.83
C SER A 291 86.82 -37.50 20.85
N ARG A 292 87.29 -37.09 22.04
CA ARG A 292 88.40 -36.13 22.15
C ARG A 292 89.62 -36.80 21.53
N GLY A 293 90.13 -36.23 20.44
CA GLY A 293 91.56 -36.37 20.13
C GLY A 293 91.97 -37.39 19.08
N VAL A 294 91.13 -37.77 18.11
CA VAL A 294 91.63 -38.42 16.89
C VAL A 294 91.41 -37.48 15.72
N LYS A 295 92.43 -36.66 15.43
CA LYS A 295 92.56 -36.02 14.11
C LYS A 295 92.38 -37.12 13.06
N PRO A 296 91.49 -36.96 12.06
CA PRO A 296 91.36 -37.97 11.01
C PRO A 296 92.76 -38.23 10.45
N PRO A 297 93.24 -39.49 10.45
CA PRO A 297 94.56 -39.79 9.92
C PRO A 297 94.59 -39.24 8.49
N ARG A 298 95.63 -38.44 8.20
CA ARG A 298 96.05 -38.11 6.83
C ARG A 298 96.47 -39.43 6.17
N SER A 299 95.54 -40.34 5.89
CA SER A 299 95.83 -41.48 5.05
C SER A 299 96.01 -40.93 3.64
N LYS A 300 97.27 -40.75 3.26
CA LYS A 300 97.74 -40.62 1.87
C LYS A 300 97.50 -41.92 1.09
N GLN A 301 96.42 -42.65 1.36
CA GLN A 301 96.04 -43.76 0.52
C GLN A 301 95.35 -43.19 -0.72
N LEU A 302 96.02 -43.42 -1.84
CA LEU A 302 95.47 -43.32 -3.19
C LEU A 302 94.29 -44.30 -3.30
N GLY A 303 93.15 -43.96 -2.69
CA GLY A 303 91.88 -44.53 -3.09
C GLY A 303 91.72 -44.25 -4.58
N SER A 304 91.51 -45.32 -5.35
CA SER A 304 91.30 -45.27 -6.79
C SER A 304 90.30 -44.16 -7.14
N GLY A 305 90.41 -43.57 -8.33
CA GLY A 305 89.56 -42.45 -8.75
C GLY A 305 88.05 -42.67 -8.52
N ARG A 306 87.58 -43.92 -8.42
CA ARG A 306 86.19 -44.30 -8.13
C ARG A 306 85.73 -44.05 -6.68
N ASP A 307 86.51 -44.37 -5.64
CA ASP A 307 86.07 -44.17 -4.25
C ASP A 307 86.07 -42.68 -3.85
N ARG A 308 87.02 -41.91 -4.40
CA ARG A 308 87.03 -40.45 -4.27
C ARG A 308 85.84 -39.82 -4.97
N LEU A 309 85.35 -40.40 -6.06
CA LEU A 309 84.12 -39.98 -6.74
C LEU A 309 82.89 -40.30 -5.88
N ALA A 310 82.77 -41.51 -5.33
CA ALA A 310 81.64 -41.90 -4.47
C ALA A 310 81.55 -41.06 -3.18
N GLN A 311 82.68 -40.76 -2.53
CA GLN A 311 82.72 -39.85 -1.38
C GLN A 311 82.41 -38.39 -1.76
N ARG A 312 82.84 -37.94 -2.94
CA ARG A 312 82.48 -36.60 -3.46
C ARG A 312 81.00 -36.52 -3.78
N GLU A 313 80.41 -37.57 -4.36
CA GLU A 313 78.99 -37.65 -4.67
C GLU A 313 78.12 -37.71 -3.40
N SER A 314 78.51 -38.49 -2.39
CA SER A 314 77.77 -38.55 -1.11
C SER A 314 77.90 -37.23 -0.33
N ALA A 315 79.08 -36.62 -0.29
CA ALA A 315 79.27 -35.30 0.29
C ALA A 315 78.52 -34.20 -0.50
N ALA A 316 78.45 -34.30 -1.83
CA ALA A 316 77.65 -33.40 -2.67
C ALA A 316 76.15 -33.57 -2.40
N LYS A 317 75.64 -34.81 -2.33
CA LYS A 317 74.24 -35.11 -1.97
C LYS A 317 73.88 -34.56 -0.59
N LEU A 318 74.73 -34.79 0.42
CA LEU A 318 74.55 -34.22 1.77
C LEU A 318 74.63 -32.69 1.79
N ARG A 319 75.49 -32.07 0.98
CA ARG A 319 75.54 -30.61 0.83
C ARG A 319 74.27 -30.07 0.19
N VAL A 320 73.79 -30.70 -0.88
CA VAL A 320 72.53 -30.34 -1.55
C VAL A 320 71.35 -30.50 -0.60
N GLU A 321 71.30 -31.59 0.18
CA GLU A 321 70.25 -31.82 1.17
C GLU A 321 70.30 -30.82 2.33
N LYS A 322 71.48 -30.53 2.89
CA LYS A 322 71.65 -29.48 3.91
C LYS A 322 71.33 -28.09 3.38
N GLN A 323 71.71 -27.78 2.14
CA GLN A 323 71.34 -26.52 1.47
C GLN A 323 69.84 -26.43 1.28
N LYS A 324 69.18 -27.52 0.85
CA LYS A 324 67.73 -27.60 0.70
C LYS A 324 67.02 -27.38 2.04
N GLN A 325 67.42 -28.08 3.10
CA GLN A 325 66.86 -27.90 4.45
C GLN A 325 67.12 -26.48 5.00
N ALA A 326 68.30 -25.90 4.74
CA ALA A 326 68.60 -24.53 5.13
C ALA A 326 67.76 -23.50 4.34
N ALA A 327 67.50 -23.75 3.06
CA ALA A 327 66.62 -22.94 2.23
C ALA A 327 65.17 -23.03 2.70
N GLU A 328 64.66 -24.24 2.97
CA GLU A 328 63.34 -24.47 3.57
C GLU A 328 63.21 -23.75 4.93
N TYR A 329 64.24 -23.81 5.77
CA TYR A 329 64.27 -23.09 7.05
C TYR A 329 64.27 -21.57 6.89
N ARG A 330 65.04 -21.02 5.94
CA ARG A 330 65.01 -19.58 5.62
C ARG A 330 63.64 -19.15 5.09
N GLN A 331 63.02 -19.98 4.27
CA GLN A 331 61.66 -19.77 3.77
C GLN A 331 60.66 -19.75 4.93
N LEU A 332 60.75 -20.71 5.86
CA LEU A 332 59.94 -20.75 7.08
C LEU A 332 60.16 -19.48 7.93
N GLN A 333 61.40 -19.05 8.15
CA GLN A 333 61.68 -17.80 8.87
C GLN A 333 61.08 -16.58 8.18
N LYS A 334 61.15 -16.52 6.84
CA LYS A 334 60.55 -15.45 6.05
C LYS A 334 59.02 -15.47 6.17
N GLN A 335 58.41 -16.66 6.10
CA GLN A 335 56.96 -16.85 6.31
C GLN A 335 56.54 -16.39 7.71
N VAL A 336 57.22 -16.85 8.76
CA VAL A 336 56.95 -16.48 10.16
C VAL A 336 57.08 -14.96 10.40
N ARG A 337 58.12 -14.32 9.86
CA ARG A 337 58.31 -12.86 9.93
C ARG A 337 57.24 -12.09 9.14
N GLY A 338 56.79 -12.64 8.02
CA GLY A 338 55.78 -12.04 7.15
C GLY A 338 54.35 -12.11 7.67
N LEU A 339 54.06 -12.89 8.72
CA LEU A 339 52.72 -12.95 9.31
C LEU A 339 52.27 -11.59 9.86
N GLY A 340 50.98 -11.28 9.76
CA GLY A 340 50.40 -10.11 10.41
C GLY A 340 50.49 -10.18 11.93
N ALA A 341 50.66 -9.05 12.62
CA ALA A 341 50.60 -8.97 14.08
C ALA A 341 49.30 -8.36 14.59
N ALA A 342 48.52 -7.72 13.72
CA ALA A 342 47.22 -7.15 14.01
C ALA A 342 46.18 -7.88 13.17
N PHE A 343 45.09 -8.26 13.82
CA PHE A 343 43.95 -8.92 13.22
C PHE A 343 42.77 -7.98 13.30
N LYS A 344 41.94 -8.02 12.27
CA LYS A 344 40.65 -7.34 12.24
C LYS A 344 39.64 -8.30 11.63
N GLN A 345 38.47 -8.37 12.24
CA GLN A 345 37.33 -9.10 11.69
C GLN A 345 36.04 -8.37 12.03
N GLU A 346 34.92 -8.80 11.47
CA GLU A 346 33.61 -8.32 11.90
C GLU A 346 33.33 -8.75 13.34
N LYS A 347 32.80 -7.86 14.17
CA LYS A 347 32.55 -8.14 15.59
C LYS A 347 31.59 -9.33 15.70
N PRO A 348 31.99 -10.43 16.37
CA PRO A 348 31.07 -11.55 16.58
C PRO A 348 29.90 -11.11 17.47
N VAL A 349 28.81 -11.87 17.43
CA VAL A 349 27.65 -11.62 18.31
C VAL A 349 28.09 -11.58 19.79
N ARG A 350 29.07 -12.42 20.14
CA ARG A 350 29.53 -12.62 21.51
C ARG A 350 31.06 -12.67 21.62
N LEU A 351 31.57 -12.10 22.70
CA LEU A 351 32.96 -12.23 23.15
C LEU A 351 33.02 -13.00 24.46
N TRP A 352 34.16 -13.62 24.74
CA TRP A 352 34.33 -14.38 25.97
C TRP A 352 35.52 -13.83 26.76
N ALA A 353 35.31 -13.52 28.04
CA ALA A 353 36.39 -13.19 28.96
C ALA A 353 36.78 -14.44 29.75
N ILE A 354 38.04 -14.83 29.67
CA ILE A 354 38.56 -16.03 30.33
C ILE A 354 39.21 -15.62 31.64
N TYR A 355 38.75 -16.25 32.73
CA TYR A 355 39.30 -16.10 34.06
C TYR A 355 39.78 -17.44 34.60
N GLU A 356 40.78 -17.36 35.46
CA GLU A 356 41.21 -18.46 36.31
C GLU A 356 40.76 -18.13 37.75
N ILE A 357 39.79 -18.88 38.27
CA ILE A 357 39.17 -18.66 39.58
C ILE A 357 39.52 -19.78 40.57
N PRO A 358 39.53 -19.54 41.89
CA PRO A 358 39.70 -20.59 42.89
C PRO A 358 38.59 -21.66 42.81
N GLN A 359 38.93 -22.95 42.89
CA GLN A 359 37.93 -24.04 42.87
C GLN A 359 36.95 -23.97 44.06
N ARG A 360 37.40 -23.42 45.19
CA ARG A 360 36.61 -23.29 46.43
C ARG A 360 35.86 -21.95 46.53
N LEU A 361 35.68 -21.24 45.42
CA LEU A 361 34.98 -19.96 45.41
C LEU A 361 33.50 -20.18 45.78
N SER A 362 33.06 -19.66 46.92
CA SER A 362 31.66 -19.77 47.35
C SER A 362 30.73 -18.84 46.57
N GLN A 363 31.23 -17.68 46.15
CA GLN A 363 30.47 -16.66 45.43
C GLN A 363 31.29 -16.04 44.29
N LEU A 364 30.66 -15.89 43.14
CA LEU A 364 31.17 -15.20 41.98
C LEU A 364 30.68 -13.76 42.02
N VAL A 365 31.61 -12.82 42.09
CA VAL A 365 31.32 -11.40 42.18
C VAL A 365 31.84 -10.72 40.91
N ILE A 366 30.90 -10.33 40.04
CA ILE A 366 31.17 -9.75 38.72
C ILE A 366 30.92 -8.25 38.78
N SER A 367 31.90 -7.47 38.33
CA SER A 367 31.83 -6.00 38.26
C SER A 367 32.37 -5.50 36.92
N GLY A 368 32.15 -4.22 36.60
CA GLY A 368 32.51 -3.65 35.30
C GLY A 368 31.49 -3.96 34.20
N THR A 369 30.25 -4.26 34.56
CA THR A 369 29.14 -4.33 33.60
C THR A 369 28.39 -3.00 33.58
N SER A 370 27.46 -2.83 32.64
CA SER A 370 26.54 -1.68 32.67
C SER A 370 25.56 -1.72 33.86
N GLN A 371 25.47 -2.84 34.56
CA GLN A 371 24.66 -3.04 35.76
C GLN A 371 25.53 -2.95 37.03
N PRO A 372 24.91 -2.77 38.22
CA PRO A 372 25.61 -2.89 39.50
C PRO A 372 26.39 -4.20 39.63
N GLN A 373 27.24 -4.26 40.66
CA GLN A 373 28.01 -5.46 40.96
C GLN A 373 27.07 -6.65 41.20
N TRP A 374 27.23 -7.70 40.39
CA TRP A 374 26.42 -8.90 40.48
C TRP A 374 27.13 -9.96 41.34
N MET A 375 26.47 -10.41 42.40
CA MET A 375 27.00 -11.43 43.31
C MET A 375 26.14 -12.70 43.24
N ILE A 376 26.67 -13.78 42.69
CA ILE A 376 25.97 -15.06 42.58
C ILE A 376 26.76 -16.17 43.27
N LYS A 377 26.11 -16.98 44.11
CA LYS A 377 26.75 -18.16 44.71
C LYS A 377 27.12 -19.16 43.62
N ALA A 378 28.32 -19.75 43.71
CA ALA A 378 28.78 -20.70 42.70
C ALA A 378 27.86 -21.95 42.61
N ALA A 379 27.26 -22.35 43.72
CA ALA A 379 26.25 -23.41 43.77
C ALA A 379 25.02 -23.07 42.93
N PHE A 380 24.44 -21.87 43.08
CA PHE A 380 23.28 -21.43 42.29
C PHE A 380 23.58 -21.40 40.79
N LEU A 381 24.77 -20.90 40.40
CA LEU A 381 25.16 -20.92 38.99
C LEU A 381 25.28 -22.37 38.47
N LYS A 382 25.81 -23.29 39.27
CA LYS A 382 25.87 -24.71 38.88
C LYS A 382 24.46 -25.32 38.73
N ASP A 383 23.54 -25.04 39.65
CA ASP A 383 22.16 -25.52 39.61
C ASP A 383 21.42 -24.98 38.38
N LEU A 384 21.53 -23.67 38.09
CA LEU A 384 20.98 -23.05 36.88
C LEU A 384 21.48 -23.73 35.61
N ARG A 385 22.80 -23.98 35.53
CA ARG A 385 23.40 -24.67 34.39
C ARG A 385 22.89 -26.10 34.26
N GLN A 386 22.84 -26.85 35.36
CA GLN A 386 22.37 -28.23 35.37
C GLN A 386 20.91 -28.33 34.90
N VAL A 387 20.02 -27.50 35.44
CA VAL A 387 18.60 -27.47 35.02
C VAL A 387 18.44 -27.05 33.56
N SER A 388 19.25 -26.10 33.08
CA SER A 388 19.17 -25.69 31.67
C SER A 388 19.60 -26.80 30.71
N GLN A 389 20.46 -27.72 31.16
CA GLN A 389 21.00 -28.82 30.36
C GLN A 389 20.16 -30.10 30.46
N THR A 390 19.36 -30.28 31.53
CA THR A 390 18.52 -31.48 31.70
C THR A 390 17.42 -31.61 30.65
N GLY A 391 17.02 -30.51 29.99
CA GLY A 391 16.14 -30.51 28.81
C GLY A 391 14.84 -31.30 28.98
N PHE A 392 13.79 -30.69 29.53
CA PHE A 392 12.45 -31.27 29.67
C PHE A 392 11.59 -31.13 28.39
N SER A 393 12.12 -30.51 27.35
CA SER A 393 11.45 -30.24 26.06
C SER A 393 11.33 -31.51 25.20
N GLY A 394 10.44 -32.43 25.57
CA GLY A 394 10.05 -33.59 24.76
C GLY A 394 8.56 -33.53 24.36
N PRO A 395 8.20 -33.35 23.07
CA PRO A 395 6.81 -33.16 22.62
C PRO A 395 5.88 -34.37 22.80
N SER A 396 6.40 -35.51 23.28
CA SER A 396 5.63 -36.76 23.43
C SER A 396 5.41 -37.21 24.87
N ARG A 397 5.89 -36.44 25.86
CA ARG A 397 5.45 -36.66 27.23
C ARG A 397 4.37 -35.64 27.53
N LYS A 398 3.10 -36.06 27.37
CA LYS A 398 2.08 -35.69 28.36
C LYS A 398 2.57 -36.29 29.67
N ALA A 399 3.60 -35.67 30.25
CA ALA A 399 4.25 -36.13 31.44
C ALA A 399 3.17 -36.15 32.50
N ASP A 400 3.02 -37.26 33.20
CA ASP A 400 2.37 -37.22 34.51
C ASP A 400 3.04 -36.07 35.27
N ALA A 401 2.33 -34.96 35.40
CA ALA A 401 2.85 -33.73 36.02
C ALA A 401 3.34 -33.99 37.46
N ASN A 402 2.88 -35.11 38.05
CA ASN A 402 3.31 -35.67 39.33
C ASN A 402 4.72 -36.30 39.36
N GLN A 403 5.52 -36.28 38.28
CA GLN A 403 6.85 -36.91 38.28
C GLN A 403 7.98 -35.98 37.82
N MET A 404 8.04 -34.74 38.33
CA MET A 404 9.33 -34.03 38.34
C MET A 404 10.29 -34.76 39.30
N PRO A 405 11.52 -35.12 38.86
CA PRO A 405 12.50 -35.74 39.76
C PRO A 405 12.73 -34.84 40.99
N SER A 406 12.83 -35.44 42.19
CA SER A 406 13.05 -34.70 43.43
C SER A 406 14.26 -33.78 43.37
N GLU A 407 15.32 -34.21 42.67
CA GLU A 407 16.52 -33.40 42.40
C GLU A 407 16.20 -32.08 41.67
N VAL A 408 15.24 -32.11 40.75
CA VAL A 408 14.81 -30.91 40.00
C VAL A 408 14.01 -29.98 40.89
N LEU A 409 13.14 -30.52 41.76
CA LEU A 409 12.40 -29.72 42.73
C LEU A 409 13.34 -29.05 43.76
N GLU A 410 14.39 -29.74 44.19
CA GLU A 410 15.45 -29.14 45.03
C GLU A 410 16.19 -28.02 44.29
N MET A 411 16.53 -28.20 43.02
CA MET A 411 17.16 -27.15 42.20
C MET A 411 16.21 -25.96 41.96
N VAL A 412 14.91 -26.19 41.74
CA VAL A 412 13.90 -25.12 41.62
C VAL A 412 13.77 -24.36 42.94
N SER A 413 13.73 -25.07 44.07
CA SER A 413 13.72 -24.46 45.41
C SER A 413 14.96 -23.59 45.65
N SER A 414 16.15 -24.07 45.24
CA SER A 414 17.41 -23.32 45.24
C SER A 414 17.32 -22.03 44.41
N MET A 415 16.67 -22.06 43.24
CA MET A 415 16.43 -20.87 42.40
C MET A 415 15.45 -19.88 43.05
N THR A 416 14.38 -20.36 43.68
CA THR A 416 13.45 -19.48 44.42
C THR A 416 14.17 -18.80 45.56
N GLN A 417 14.97 -19.54 46.34
CA GLN A 417 15.82 -18.97 47.39
C GLN A 417 16.83 -17.96 46.83
N MET A 418 17.33 -18.16 45.61
CA MET A 418 18.20 -17.19 44.96
C MET A 418 17.47 -15.86 44.73
N LEU A 419 16.23 -15.86 44.25
CA LEU A 419 15.44 -14.63 44.07
C LEU A 419 15.13 -13.91 45.39
N ASP A 420 14.87 -14.68 46.45
CA ASP A 420 14.61 -14.11 47.77
C ASP A 420 15.85 -13.44 48.38
N THR A 421 17.04 -13.93 48.03
CA THR A 421 18.31 -13.45 48.58
C THR A 421 19.04 -12.44 47.69
N ASP A 422 18.75 -12.42 46.39
CA ASP A 422 19.41 -11.59 45.39
C ASP A 422 18.40 -10.99 44.40
N SER A 423 18.13 -9.69 44.54
CA SER A 423 17.26 -8.91 43.65
C SER A 423 17.98 -8.35 42.41
N HIS A 424 19.20 -8.82 42.12
CA HIS A 424 19.95 -8.34 40.98
C HIS A 424 19.32 -8.78 39.64
N ALA A 425 19.14 -7.85 38.70
CA ALA A 425 18.50 -8.10 37.40
C ALA A 425 19.07 -9.31 36.62
N TYR A 426 20.38 -9.56 36.71
CA TYR A 426 21.00 -10.73 36.09
C TYR A 426 20.57 -12.07 36.69
N SER A 427 20.22 -12.14 37.98
CA SER A 427 19.71 -13.35 38.63
C SER A 427 18.33 -13.70 38.11
N HIS A 428 17.44 -12.72 37.97
CA HIS A 428 16.13 -12.89 37.33
C HIS A 428 16.26 -13.34 35.88
N ARG A 429 17.11 -12.68 35.08
CA ARG A 429 17.37 -13.07 33.68
C ARG A 429 17.98 -14.46 33.57
N ALA A 430 18.80 -14.88 34.52
CA ALA A 430 19.41 -16.20 34.55
C ALA A 430 18.36 -17.28 34.77
N ILE A 431 17.45 -17.08 35.72
CA ILE A 431 16.31 -17.98 35.93
C ILE A 431 15.42 -18.04 34.69
N VAL A 432 15.06 -16.90 34.08
CA VAL A 432 14.24 -16.89 32.86
C VAL A 432 14.92 -17.66 31.73
N ALA A 433 16.23 -17.47 31.55
CA ALA A 433 17.00 -18.21 30.55
C ALA A 433 17.04 -19.72 30.85
N THR A 434 17.20 -20.10 32.12
CA THR A 434 17.15 -21.50 32.58
C THR A 434 15.79 -22.11 32.27
N VAL A 435 14.68 -21.47 32.68
CA VAL A 435 13.31 -21.93 32.45
C VAL A 435 13.03 -22.10 30.96
N GLY A 436 13.43 -21.14 30.13
CA GLY A 436 13.21 -21.19 28.69
C GLY A 436 13.98 -22.31 27.99
N ARG A 437 15.21 -22.62 28.42
CA ARG A 437 16.01 -23.71 27.85
C ARG A 437 15.60 -25.08 28.36
N SER A 438 15.27 -25.17 29.64
CA SER A 438 14.88 -26.43 30.27
C SER A 438 13.47 -26.85 29.85
N GLY A 439 12.58 -25.91 29.51
CA GLY A 439 11.16 -26.22 29.27
C GLY A 439 10.36 -26.42 30.55
N LEU A 440 10.89 -26.03 31.72
CA LEU A 440 10.21 -26.11 33.02
C LEU A 440 8.81 -25.49 33.02
N ILE A 441 8.59 -24.49 32.16
CA ILE A 441 7.31 -23.80 32.01
C ILE A 441 6.13 -24.73 31.71
N HIS A 442 6.37 -25.83 30.98
CA HIS A 442 5.35 -26.81 30.63
C HIS A 442 4.94 -27.70 31.81
N HIS A 443 5.72 -27.69 32.88
CA HIS A 443 5.50 -28.49 34.08
C HIS A 443 4.94 -27.68 35.25
N ALA A 444 4.68 -26.38 35.07
CA ALA A 444 4.12 -25.55 36.12
C ALA A 444 2.64 -25.90 36.37
N GLU A 445 2.31 -26.22 37.62
CA GLU A 445 0.95 -26.37 38.13
C GLU A 445 0.58 -25.27 39.13
N LEU A 446 -0.71 -24.95 39.26
CA LEU A 446 -1.14 -23.89 40.18
C LEU A 446 -0.74 -24.22 41.63
N GLY A 447 0.08 -23.34 42.21
CA GLY A 447 0.52 -23.43 43.61
C GLY A 447 1.77 -24.27 43.84
N ASP A 448 2.33 -24.93 42.82
CA ASP A 448 3.59 -25.66 42.95
C ASP A 448 4.82 -24.74 43.04
N LEU A 449 6.00 -25.32 43.26
CA LEU A 449 7.25 -24.55 43.38
C LEU A 449 7.67 -23.88 42.05
N VAL A 450 7.33 -24.48 40.91
CA VAL A 450 7.66 -23.90 39.60
C VAL A 450 6.81 -22.66 39.36
N TYR A 451 5.49 -22.74 39.57
CA TYR A 451 4.57 -21.61 39.51
C TYR A 451 5.01 -20.47 40.42
N GLN A 452 5.37 -20.76 41.67
CA GLN A 452 5.86 -19.74 42.61
C GLN A 452 7.14 -19.07 42.10
N LEU A 453 8.08 -19.84 41.53
CA LEU A 453 9.29 -19.29 40.91
C LEU A 453 8.95 -18.35 39.74
N LEU A 454 8.06 -18.77 38.85
CA LEU A 454 7.64 -17.96 37.68
C LEU A 454 6.87 -16.71 38.11
N GLU A 455 5.99 -16.83 39.11
CA GLU A 455 5.24 -15.71 39.69
C GLU A 455 6.19 -14.68 40.31
N THR A 456 7.19 -15.14 41.07
CA THR A 456 8.21 -14.27 41.69
C THR A 456 8.96 -13.46 40.63
N VAL A 457 9.35 -14.09 39.51
CA VAL A 457 9.97 -13.39 38.39
C VAL A 457 9.04 -12.36 37.75
N LEU A 458 7.74 -12.66 37.64
CA LEU A 458 6.75 -11.75 37.04
C LEU A 458 6.39 -10.55 37.94
N VAL A 459 6.48 -10.70 39.25
CA VAL A 459 6.18 -9.63 40.21
C VAL A 459 7.39 -8.69 40.43
N ASP A 460 8.60 -9.16 40.15
CA ASP A 460 9.84 -8.41 40.38
C ASP A 460 10.03 -7.16 39.48
N GLY A 461 10.99 -6.30 39.84
CA GLY A 461 11.34 -5.07 39.13
C GLY A 461 11.98 -5.22 37.75
N ASP A 462 12.69 -6.32 37.42
CA ASP A 462 13.42 -6.40 36.12
C ASP A 462 12.48 -6.57 34.92
N GLN A 463 12.25 -5.47 34.18
CA GLN A 463 11.37 -5.44 33.01
C GLN A 463 11.81 -6.44 31.92
N SER A 464 13.12 -6.63 31.70
CA SER A 464 13.63 -7.52 30.65
C SER A 464 13.34 -8.99 30.96
N ALA A 465 13.56 -9.43 32.20
CA ALA A 465 13.21 -10.77 32.67
C ALA A 465 11.71 -11.03 32.52
N ARG A 466 10.85 -10.09 32.94
CA ARG A 466 9.39 -10.21 32.83
C ARG A 466 8.91 -10.32 31.39
N LEU A 467 9.37 -9.44 30.50
CA LEU A 467 9.03 -9.52 29.07
C LEU A 467 9.44 -10.86 28.47
N LYS A 468 10.63 -11.34 28.82
CA LYS A 468 11.10 -12.62 28.30
C LYS A 468 10.34 -13.80 28.88
N MET A 469 9.95 -13.75 30.15
CA MET A 469 9.10 -14.75 30.79
C MET A 469 7.71 -14.80 30.12
N ILE A 470 7.11 -13.65 29.82
CA ILE A 470 5.83 -13.57 29.10
C ILE A 470 5.94 -14.15 27.69
N ASP A 471 7.04 -13.88 26.97
CA ASP A 471 7.32 -14.50 25.66
C ASP A 471 7.47 -16.03 25.77
N LEU A 472 8.05 -16.54 26.86
CA LEU A 472 8.12 -17.98 27.11
C LEU A 472 6.73 -18.57 27.40
N LEU A 473 5.93 -17.91 28.25
CA LEU A 473 4.56 -18.32 28.56
C LEU A 473 3.69 -18.35 27.29
N ALA A 474 3.83 -17.35 26.41
CA ALA A 474 3.14 -17.27 25.13
C ALA A 474 3.53 -18.36 24.12
N ARG A 475 4.70 -18.98 24.29
CA ARG A 475 5.18 -20.07 23.42
C ARG A 475 4.90 -21.45 23.99
N ALA A 476 4.44 -21.51 25.25
CA ALA A 476 4.10 -22.76 25.89
C ALA A 476 2.78 -23.29 25.32
N SER A 477 2.85 -24.00 24.19
CA SER A 477 1.69 -24.58 23.52
C SER A 477 1.52 -26.08 23.86
N PRO A 478 0.35 -26.52 24.37
CA PRO A 478 -0.81 -25.71 24.75
C PRO A 478 -0.58 -24.95 26.07
N GLN A 479 -1.24 -23.80 26.24
CA GLN A 479 -1.18 -23.05 27.50
C GLN A 479 -1.81 -23.87 28.63
N THR A 480 -1.06 -24.07 29.72
CA THR A 480 -1.53 -24.68 30.95
C THR A 480 -2.34 -23.67 31.78
N THR A 481 -3.19 -24.14 32.69
CA THR A 481 -3.93 -23.26 33.62
C THR A 481 -2.99 -22.37 34.45
N ALA A 482 -1.81 -22.89 34.80
CA ALA A 482 -0.76 -22.12 35.46
C ALA A 482 -0.23 -20.99 34.56
N SER A 483 0.07 -21.28 33.29
CA SER A 483 0.55 -20.26 32.35
C SER A 483 -0.49 -19.17 32.08
N GLU A 484 -1.78 -19.55 31.96
CA GLU A 484 -2.89 -18.61 31.80
C GLU A 484 -3.01 -17.69 33.03
N ARG A 485 -2.90 -18.24 34.24
CA ARG A 485 -2.93 -17.46 35.48
C ARG A 485 -1.73 -16.52 35.61
N LEU A 486 -0.53 -16.98 35.26
CA LEU A 486 0.69 -16.15 35.25
C LEU A 486 0.59 -14.99 34.25
N LEU A 487 0.06 -15.25 33.05
CA LEU A 487 -0.22 -14.20 32.07
C LEU A 487 -1.30 -13.22 32.58
N GLN A 488 -2.28 -13.71 33.34
CA GLN A 488 -3.28 -12.85 33.97
C GLN A 488 -2.64 -11.95 35.05
N ILE A 489 -1.68 -12.45 35.84
CA ILE A 489 -0.90 -11.63 36.78
C ILE A 489 -0.14 -10.53 36.03
N ALA A 490 0.57 -10.88 34.95
CA ALA A 490 1.29 -9.91 34.12
C ALA A 490 0.38 -8.90 33.41
N ALA A 491 -0.88 -9.26 33.12
CA ALA A 491 -1.87 -8.34 32.56
C ALA A 491 -2.30 -7.22 33.54
N HIS A 492 -2.08 -7.41 34.85
CA HIS A 492 -2.33 -6.42 35.90
C HIS A 492 -1.07 -5.67 36.36
N ASP A 493 0.04 -5.79 35.61
CA ASP A 493 1.30 -5.14 35.94
C ASP A 493 1.19 -3.60 35.93
N ARG A 494 1.97 -2.92 36.78
CA ARG A 494 2.03 -1.44 36.80
C ARG A 494 2.63 -0.88 35.51
N ASN A 495 3.53 -1.63 34.87
CA ASN A 495 4.18 -1.26 33.62
C ASN A 495 3.26 -1.58 32.42
N PRO A 496 2.86 -0.56 31.64
CA PRO A 496 1.97 -0.76 30.48
C PRO A 496 2.58 -1.65 29.38
N VAL A 497 3.91 -1.66 29.23
CA VAL A 497 4.60 -2.51 28.24
C VAL A 497 4.46 -3.99 28.62
N ILE A 498 4.56 -4.30 29.91
CA ILE A 498 4.34 -5.65 30.44
C ILE A 498 2.88 -6.07 30.23
N ARG A 499 1.92 -5.19 30.55
CA ARG A 499 0.50 -5.47 30.31
C ARG A 499 0.18 -5.75 28.84
N LEU A 500 0.75 -4.98 27.91
CA LEU A 500 0.56 -5.21 26.48
C LEU A 500 1.17 -6.53 26.02
N ALA A 501 2.38 -6.85 26.49
CA ALA A 501 3.03 -8.11 26.17
C ALA A 501 2.22 -9.30 26.68
N ALA A 502 1.72 -9.22 27.91
CA ALA A 502 0.84 -10.23 28.50
C ALA A 502 -0.47 -10.36 27.73
N PHE A 503 -1.07 -9.24 27.35
CA PHE A 503 -2.28 -9.21 26.52
C PHE A 503 -2.06 -9.87 25.15
N ARG A 504 -0.96 -9.53 24.46
CA ARG A 504 -0.54 -10.17 23.21
C ARG A 504 -0.38 -11.68 23.37
N ALA A 505 0.34 -12.11 24.41
CA ALA A 505 0.55 -13.51 24.73
C ALA A 505 -0.77 -14.28 24.94
N ARG A 506 -1.73 -13.67 25.66
CA ARG A 506 -3.04 -14.29 25.88
C ARG A 506 -3.86 -14.40 24.62
N ILE A 507 -3.81 -13.41 23.72
CA ILE A 507 -4.61 -13.46 22.48
C ILE A 507 -4.09 -14.51 21.49
N VAL A 508 -2.77 -14.65 21.36
CA VAL A 508 -2.17 -15.55 20.35
C VAL A 508 -2.63 -17.01 20.54
N ASP A 509 -2.81 -17.45 21.79
CA ASP A 509 -3.21 -18.82 22.12
C ASP A 509 -4.63 -18.95 22.67
N ALA A 510 -5.35 -17.83 22.83
CA ALA A 510 -6.72 -17.91 23.31
C ALA A 510 -7.54 -18.77 22.35
N ASP A 511 -8.23 -19.77 22.87
CA ASP A 511 -9.28 -20.43 22.11
C ASP A 511 -10.40 -19.43 21.88
N VAL A 512 -10.31 -18.71 20.76
CA VAL A 512 -11.27 -17.65 20.40
C VAL A 512 -12.65 -18.23 20.10
N SER A 513 -12.76 -19.57 20.02
CA SER A 513 -14.03 -20.29 19.99
C SER A 513 -14.79 -20.21 21.32
N ASP A 514 -14.09 -19.98 22.45
CA ASP A 514 -14.72 -19.79 23.75
C ASP A 514 -15.17 -18.32 23.93
N PRO A 515 -16.49 -18.04 23.89
CA PRO A 515 -17.01 -16.68 23.99
C PRO A 515 -16.76 -16.04 25.36
N ALA A 516 -16.56 -16.82 26.43
CA ALA A 516 -16.27 -16.31 27.76
C ALA A 516 -14.84 -15.78 27.86
N LYS A 517 -13.86 -16.55 27.35
CA LYS A 517 -12.46 -16.11 27.27
C LYS A 517 -12.29 -14.89 26.37
N LEU A 518 -12.93 -14.90 25.20
CA LEU A 518 -12.91 -13.74 24.31
C LEU A 518 -13.55 -12.50 24.99
N ALA A 519 -14.63 -12.67 25.75
CA ALA A 519 -15.23 -11.58 26.50
C ALA A 519 -14.28 -10.99 27.55
N GLU A 520 -13.55 -11.82 28.30
CA GLU A 520 -12.54 -11.38 29.26
C GLU A 520 -11.41 -10.59 28.57
N LEU A 521 -10.92 -11.10 27.44
CA LEU A 521 -9.88 -10.41 26.66
C LEU A 521 -10.36 -9.06 26.12
N ILE A 522 -11.62 -8.95 25.67
CA ILE A 522 -12.16 -7.68 25.20
C ILE A 522 -12.30 -6.67 26.35
N GLU A 523 -12.73 -7.09 27.53
CA GLU A 523 -12.77 -6.20 28.70
C GLU A 523 -11.36 -5.76 29.11
N ALA A 524 -10.37 -6.66 29.08
CA ALA A 524 -8.98 -6.30 29.30
C ALA A 524 -8.46 -5.29 28.25
N ALA A 525 -8.82 -5.47 26.98
CA ALA A 525 -8.49 -4.52 25.91
C ALA A 525 -9.12 -3.15 26.15
N ASN A 526 -10.40 -3.10 26.54
CA ASN A 526 -11.10 -1.86 26.86
C ASN A 526 -10.45 -1.12 28.04
N HIS A 527 -10.04 -1.84 29.09
CA HIS A 527 -9.27 -1.26 30.19
C HIS A 527 -7.91 -0.70 29.74
N LEU A 528 -7.16 -1.44 28.91
CA LEU A 528 -5.89 -0.95 28.38
C LEU A 528 -6.05 0.26 27.47
N LEU A 529 -7.12 0.31 26.66
CA LEU A 529 -7.44 1.47 25.84
C LEU A 529 -7.78 2.70 26.69
N ALA A 530 -8.57 2.54 27.76
CA ALA A 530 -9.03 3.63 28.61
C ALA A 530 -7.95 4.16 29.58
N ASP A 531 -7.24 3.26 30.26
CA ASP A 531 -6.51 3.56 31.51
C ASP A 531 -5.00 3.66 31.37
N SER A 532 -4.44 3.38 30.19
CA SER A 532 -2.97 3.30 29.98
C SER A 532 -2.40 4.53 29.26
N PRO A 533 -2.03 5.62 29.96
CA PRO A 533 -1.51 6.83 29.31
C PRO A 533 -0.19 6.61 28.55
N ALA A 534 0.59 5.62 28.96
CA ALA A 534 1.89 5.32 28.38
C ALA A 534 1.84 4.31 27.20
N MET A 535 0.66 3.75 26.88
CA MET A 535 0.48 2.89 25.71
C MET A 535 -0.35 3.61 24.64
N ALA A 536 0.15 3.66 23.43
CA ALA A 536 -0.56 4.26 22.30
C ALA A 536 -1.75 3.34 21.92
N PRO A 537 -2.99 3.85 21.76
CA PRO A 537 -4.14 3.06 21.30
C PRO A 537 -3.86 2.27 20.01
N SER A 538 -3.03 2.83 19.13
CA SER A 538 -2.59 2.20 17.88
C SER A 538 -1.92 0.84 18.08
N GLU A 539 -0.99 0.69 19.02
CA GLU A 539 -0.26 -0.57 19.28
C GLU A 539 -1.17 -1.71 19.76
N LEU A 540 -2.22 -1.34 20.51
CA LEU A 540 -3.21 -2.27 21.05
C LEU A 540 -4.23 -2.66 19.98
N LEU A 541 -4.74 -1.70 19.21
CA LEU A 541 -5.65 -1.98 18.10
C LEU A 541 -4.96 -2.82 17.01
N GLU A 542 -3.68 -2.58 16.71
CA GLU A 542 -2.88 -3.41 15.79
C GLU A 542 -2.80 -4.87 16.27
N THR A 543 -2.61 -5.07 17.57
CA THR A 543 -2.61 -6.42 18.18
C THR A 543 -3.96 -7.12 17.94
N LEU A 544 -5.07 -6.41 18.14
CA LEU A 544 -6.41 -6.94 17.89
C LEU A 544 -6.68 -7.23 16.41
N LEU A 545 -6.17 -6.39 15.49
CA LEU A 545 -6.27 -6.62 14.05
C LEU A 545 -5.54 -7.91 13.63
N VAL A 546 -4.30 -8.10 14.11
CA VAL A 546 -3.52 -9.32 13.82
C VAL A 546 -4.23 -10.55 14.35
N ALA A 547 -4.81 -10.47 15.54
CA ALA A 547 -5.56 -11.56 16.15
C ALA A 547 -6.81 -11.93 15.36
N ALA A 548 -7.63 -10.94 14.99
CA ALA A 548 -8.87 -11.17 14.25
C ALA A 548 -8.64 -11.74 12.84
N ASN A 549 -7.51 -11.39 12.21
CA ASN A 549 -7.12 -11.96 10.92
C ASN A 549 -6.79 -13.46 11.02
N ASN A 550 -6.29 -13.92 12.17
CA ASN A 550 -6.04 -15.33 12.42
C ASN A 550 -7.34 -16.09 12.78
N GLU A 551 -8.31 -15.41 13.40
CA GLU A 551 -9.55 -15.99 13.91
C GLU A 551 -10.81 -15.20 13.49
N PRO A 552 -11.37 -15.44 12.28
CA PRO A 552 -12.50 -14.68 11.75
C PRO A 552 -13.76 -14.69 12.62
N ASN A 553 -13.97 -15.76 13.41
CA ASN A 553 -15.12 -15.89 14.32
C ASN A 553 -15.09 -14.83 15.45
N ALA A 554 -13.91 -14.31 15.79
CA ALA A 554 -13.72 -13.27 16.79
C ALA A 554 -14.27 -11.91 16.36
N MET A 555 -14.29 -11.66 15.05
CA MET A 555 -14.52 -10.34 14.46
C MET A 555 -15.84 -9.73 14.93
N GLY A 556 -16.94 -10.50 14.92
CA GLY A 556 -18.25 -9.99 15.34
C GLY A 556 -18.30 -9.54 16.80
N GLN A 557 -17.59 -10.22 17.71
CA GLN A 557 -17.52 -9.81 19.12
C GLN A 557 -16.60 -8.61 19.32
N LEU A 558 -15.45 -8.59 18.63
CA LEU A 558 -14.51 -7.47 18.67
C LEU A 558 -15.14 -6.17 18.14
N VAL A 559 -15.94 -6.26 17.06
CA VAL A 559 -16.67 -5.11 16.53
C VAL A 559 -17.67 -4.58 17.55
N ARG A 560 -18.43 -5.44 18.22
CA ARG A 560 -19.54 -5.02 19.09
C ARG A 560 -19.09 -4.54 20.47
N ARG A 561 -17.99 -5.09 21.01
CA ARG A 561 -17.63 -4.92 22.43
C ARG A 561 -16.46 -3.97 22.68
N ILE A 562 -15.67 -3.58 21.67
CA ILE A 562 -14.64 -2.56 21.84
C ILE A 562 -15.31 -1.17 21.98
N ARG A 563 -15.02 -0.47 23.07
CA ARG A 563 -15.73 0.77 23.47
C ARG A 563 -14.90 2.01 23.17
N PHE A 564 -14.99 2.54 21.96
CA PHE A 564 -14.30 3.81 21.62
C PHE A 564 -14.87 5.01 22.40
N GLY A 565 -16.15 4.98 22.76
CA GLY A 565 -16.81 6.09 23.47
C GLY A 565 -16.31 6.35 24.90
N SER A 566 -15.57 5.43 25.53
CA SER A 566 -15.00 5.63 26.87
C SER A 566 -13.61 6.28 26.84
N LEU A 567 -13.02 6.49 25.66
CA LEU A 567 -11.67 7.01 25.54
C LEU A 567 -11.61 8.53 25.77
N LYS A 568 -10.56 9.00 26.45
CA LYS A 568 -10.25 10.43 26.57
C LYS A 568 -9.99 11.03 25.18
N ALA A 569 -10.34 12.30 24.98
CA ALA A 569 -10.34 12.95 23.65
C ALA A 569 -9.07 12.73 22.81
N GLN A 570 -7.87 12.88 23.38
CA GLN A 570 -6.60 12.67 22.67
C GLN A 570 -6.40 11.21 22.24
N ARG A 571 -6.71 10.26 23.11
CA ARG A 571 -6.60 8.82 22.82
C ARG A 571 -7.66 8.37 21.82
N LEU A 572 -8.86 8.95 21.93
CA LEU A 572 -9.94 8.72 20.98
C LEU A 572 -9.54 9.16 19.57
N GLU A 573 -8.94 10.35 19.45
CA GLU A 573 -8.46 10.84 18.15
C GLU A 573 -7.39 9.92 17.55
N GLU A 574 -6.42 9.47 18.34
CA GLU A 574 -5.41 8.51 17.88
C GLU A 574 -6.03 7.18 17.43
N ALA A 575 -6.99 6.66 18.20
CA ALA A 575 -7.73 5.45 17.86
C ALA A 575 -8.52 5.59 16.56
N ILE A 576 -9.23 6.71 16.37
CA ILE A 576 -9.97 7.00 15.13
C ILE A 576 -9.01 7.09 13.94
N ARG A 577 -7.88 7.82 14.07
CA ARG A 577 -6.87 7.92 13.01
C ARG A 577 -6.33 6.54 12.62
N PHE A 578 -6.06 5.68 13.61
CA PHE A 578 -5.62 4.31 13.38
C PHE A 578 -6.67 3.48 12.63
N VAL A 579 -7.94 3.53 13.05
CA VAL A 579 -9.03 2.78 12.40
C VAL A 579 -9.23 3.24 10.95
N ILE A 580 -9.25 4.56 10.71
CA ILE A 580 -9.38 5.12 9.36
C ILE A 580 -8.23 4.65 8.46
N LEU A 581 -6.99 4.70 8.96
CA LEU A 581 -5.80 4.32 8.19
C LEU A 581 -5.83 2.84 7.74
N HIS A 582 -6.37 1.94 8.56
CA HIS A 582 -6.37 0.50 8.27
C HIS A 582 -7.67 -0.01 7.65
N ALA A 583 -8.76 0.73 7.71
CA ALA A 583 -10.07 0.34 7.18
C ALA A 583 -10.07 -0.07 5.70
N PRO A 584 -9.29 0.54 4.77
CA PRO A 584 -9.28 0.10 3.38
C PRO A 584 -8.76 -1.33 3.16
N GLY A 585 -7.89 -1.83 4.04
CA GLY A 585 -7.20 -3.12 3.90
C GLY A 585 -7.53 -4.15 4.99
N ASN A 586 -8.41 -3.83 5.93
CA ASN A 586 -8.74 -4.71 7.05
C ASN A 586 -10.24 -4.67 7.40
N ASP A 587 -10.90 -5.82 7.33
CA ASP A 587 -12.35 -5.95 7.54
C ASP A 587 -12.79 -5.58 8.97
N LEU A 588 -11.98 -5.88 9.99
CA LEU A 588 -12.28 -5.51 11.37
C LEU A 588 -12.20 -3.98 11.56
N ALA A 589 -11.17 -3.33 11.00
CA ALA A 589 -11.06 -1.87 11.03
C ALA A 589 -12.20 -1.20 10.26
N ALA A 590 -12.56 -1.72 9.08
CA ALA A 590 -13.72 -1.24 8.32
C ALA A 590 -15.02 -1.39 9.13
N ALA A 591 -15.21 -2.52 9.80
CA ALA A 591 -16.39 -2.76 10.63
C ALA A 591 -16.42 -1.89 11.90
N TRP A 592 -15.28 -1.58 12.51
CA TRP A 592 -15.21 -0.58 13.59
C TRP A 592 -15.56 0.82 13.09
N LEU A 593 -15.02 1.22 11.92
CA LEU A 593 -15.35 2.50 11.32
C LEU A 593 -16.85 2.62 11.04
N ASP A 594 -17.43 1.60 10.41
CA ASP A 594 -18.86 1.54 10.10
C ASP A 594 -19.70 1.49 11.39
N GLN A 595 -19.58 0.44 12.22
CA GLN A 595 -20.55 0.16 13.27
C GLN A 595 -20.30 0.92 14.58
N GLN A 596 -19.04 1.15 14.95
CA GLN A 596 -18.68 1.73 16.25
C GLN A 596 -18.39 3.23 16.20
N LEU A 597 -17.83 3.72 15.09
CA LEU A 597 -17.46 5.13 14.96
C LEU A 597 -18.56 5.92 14.25
N LEU A 598 -18.83 5.63 12.97
CA LEU A 598 -19.90 6.26 12.18
C LEU A 598 -21.30 5.79 12.64
N GLY A 599 -21.39 4.53 13.04
CA GLY A 599 -22.58 3.86 13.53
C GLY A 599 -22.94 4.17 14.98
N SER A 600 -22.09 4.91 15.70
CA SER A 600 -22.28 5.24 17.10
C SER A 600 -23.59 5.97 17.38
N ALA A 601 -24.24 5.62 18.49
CA ALA A 601 -25.34 6.42 19.04
C ALA A 601 -24.85 7.75 19.64
N ASN A 602 -23.56 7.89 19.94
CA ASN A 602 -22.98 9.13 20.43
C ASN A 602 -22.65 10.07 19.26
N GLY A 603 -23.49 11.08 19.05
CA GLY A 603 -23.29 12.07 17.99
C GLY A 603 -21.95 12.83 18.06
N GLN A 604 -21.33 12.96 19.23
CA GLN A 604 -19.98 13.55 19.34
C GLN A 604 -18.91 12.67 18.68
N LEU A 605 -19.01 11.36 18.87
CA LEU A 605 -18.08 10.39 18.27
C LEU A 605 -18.19 10.39 16.75
N VAL A 606 -19.43 10.44 16.23
CA VAL A 606 -19.69 10.56 14.78
C VAL A 606 -19.08 11.84 14.24
N ARG A 607 -19.33 13.00 14.89
CA ARG A 607 -18.77 14.29 14.45
C ARG A 607 -17.25 14.31 14.47
N GLN A 608 -16.63 13.79 15.52
CA GLN A 608 -15.16 13.73 15.61
C GLN A 608 -14.58 12.82 14.52
N THR A 609 -15.22 11.69 14.25
CA THR A 609 -14.81 10.76 13.18
C THR A 609 -14.90 11.42 11.80
N LEU A 610 -16.02 12.08 11.50
CA LEU A 610 -16.21 12.80 10.24
C LEU A 610 -15.24 13.97 10.07
N ARG A 611 -14.96 14.71 11.16
CA ARG A 611 -13.95 15.78 11.13
C ARG A 611 -12.57 15.22 10.78
N ILE A 612 -12.14 14.12 11.40
CA ILE A 612 -10.83 13.51 11.12
C ILE A 612 -10.79 12.94 9.68
N LEU A 613 -11.89 12.37 9.19
CA LEU A 613 -12.00 11.96 7.78
C LEU A 613 -11.92 13.16 6.83
N ASP A 614 -12.57 14.27 7.14
CA ASP A 614 -12.53 15.51 6.35
C ASP A 614 -11.18 16.25 6.47
N GLU A 615 -10.38 15.98 7.49
CA GLU A 615 -8.99 16.44 7.57
C GLU A 615 -8.01 15.48 6.87
N ALA A 616 -8.43 14.26 6.56
CA ALA A 616 -7.59 13.28 5.88
C ALA A 616 -7.32 13.72 4.43
N SER A 617 -6.08 13.56 4.00
CA SER A 617 -5.67 13.85 2.63
C SER A 617 -5.84 12.60 1.77
N SER A 618 -6.67 12.71 0.72
CA SER A 618 -6.66 11.77 -0.40
C SER A 618 -5.59 12.22 -1.38
N GLY A 619 -4.52 11.46 -1.48
CA GLY A 619 -3.52 11.65 -2.54
C GLY A 619 -2.96 10.30 -2.92
N PRO A 620 -2.57 10.07 -4.20
CA PRO A 620 -1.72 8.94 -4.51
C PRO A 620 -0.54 9.02 -3.54
N PRO A 621 -0.24 7.96 -2.77
CA PRO A 621 0.84 8.01 -1.79
C PRO A 621 2.04 8.57 -2.53
N SER A 622 2.70 9.59 -1.97
CA SER A 622 4.02 9.92 -2.50
C SER A 622 4.85 8.66 -2.23
N VAL A 623 4.98 7.80 -3.24
CA VAL A 623 5.63 6.48 -3.14
C VAL A 623 7.01 6.64 -2.50
N VAL A 624 7.59 7.81 -2.72
CA VAL A 624 8.80 8.32 -2.08
C VAL A 624 8.68 8.37 -0.56
N GLN A 625 7.70 9.00 0.10
CA GLN A 625 7.71 9.14 1.57
C GLN A 625 7.53 7.81 2.32
N GLY A 626 6.63 6.92 1.87
CA GLY A 626 6.41 5.63 2.52
C GLY A 626 7.64 4.71 2.40
N TYR A 627 8.26 4.69 1.23
CA TYR A 627 9.50 3.95 0.99
C TYR A 627 10.69 4.60 1.73
N PHE A 628 10.78 5.93 1.75
CA PHE A 628 11.85 6.65 2.44
C PHE A 628 11.75 6.42 3.95
N LYS A 629 10.55 6.48 4.56
CA LYS A 629 10.36 6.25 6.00
C LYS A 629 10.68 4.82 6.40
N SER A 630 10.27 3.82 5.61
CA SER A 630 10.58 2.40 5.86
C SER A 630 12.07 2.09 5.64
N VAL A 631 12.70 2.65 4.61
CA VAL A 631 14.15 2.53 4.40
C VAL A 631 14.92 3.25 5.52
N LEU A 632 14.52 4.46 5.92
CA LEU A 632 15.16 5.20 7.02
C LEU A 632 15.05 4.44 8.35
N THR A 633 13.88 3.90 8.68
CA THR A 633 13.72 3.12 9.93
C THR A 633 14.50 1.80 9.90
N ARG A 634 14.67 1.20 8.71
CA ARG A 634 15.48 0.00 8.54
C ARG A 634 16.99 0.29 8.57
N PHE A 635 17.43 1.47 8.11
CA PHE A 635 18.84 1.87 8.09
C PHE A 635 19.32 2.60 9.35
N LEU A 636 18.49 3.44 9.96
CA LEU A 636 18.85 4.28 11.11
C LEU A 636 18.24 3.77 12.43
N GLY A 637 17.47 2.68 12.39
CA GLY A 637 16.69 2.18 13.51
C GLY A 637 15.46 3.06 13.81
N PRO A 638 14.58 2.63 14.73
CA PRO A 638 13.50 3.47 15.22
C PRO A 638 14.12 4.69 15.90
N ALA A 639 13.91 5.88 15.32
CA ALA A 639 14.45 7.11 15.85
C ALA A 639 13.81 7.44 17.21
N LYS A 640 14.40 6.92 18.30
CA LYS A 640 13.91 7.12 19.67
C LYS A 640 13.93 8.60 20.10
N ASN A 641 14.66 9.46 19.38
CA ASN A 641 14.94 10.85 19.77
C ASN A 641 14.64 11.91 18.69
N LEU A 642 13.91 11.60 17.61
CA LEU A 642 13.44 12.69 16.73
C LEU A 642 12.47 13.55 17.56
N PRO A 643 12.64 14.89 17.59
CA PRO A 643 11.69 15.76 18.26
C PRO A 643 10.32 15.43 17.69
N LYS A 644 9.38 15.02 18.55
CA LYS A 644 7.99 14.80 18.17
C LYS A 644 7.52 16.11 17.54
N THR A 645 7.54 16.20 16.22
CA THR A 645 6.99 17.33 15.49
C THR A 645 5.52 17.36 15.85
N THR A 646 5.14 18.30 16.69
CA THR A 646 3.78 18.55 17.19
C THR A 646 2.84 19.07 16.10
N GLY A 647 3.21 18.88 14.83
CA GLY A 647 2.31 19.15 13.72
C GLY A 647 1.09 18.22 13.78
N PRO A 648 -0.08 18.68 13.32
CA PRO A 648 -1.24 17.82 13.19
C PRO A 648 -0.88 16.62 12.32
N ILE A 649 -0.99 15.41 12.86
CA ILE A 649 -0.69 14.17 12.16
C ILE A 649 -1.78 13.99 11.10
N THR A 650 -1.60 14.48 9.88
CA THR A 650 -2.56 14.28 8.79
C THR A 650 -2.63 12.79 8.44
N VAL A 651 -3.84 12.24 8.37
CA VAL A 651 -4.04 10.85 7.93
C VAL A 651 -3.98 10.82 6.41
N GLU A 652 -3.02 10.07 5.86
CA GLU A 652 -2.94 9.79 4.43
C GLU A 652 -3.61 8.44 4.15
N LEU A 653 -4.74 8.49 3.45
CA LEU A 653 -5.46 7.29 3.01
C LEU A 653 -4.87 6.81 1.68
N VAL A 654 -4.24 5.64 1.70
CA VAL A 654 -3.63 5.03 0.50
C VAL A 654 -4.69 4.50 -0.46
N ASP A 655 -5.74 3.88 0.10
CA ASP A 655 -6.83 3.25 -0.64
C ASP A 655 -8.20 3.83 -0.17
N PRO A 656 -9.23 3.83 -1.04
CA PRO A 656 -10.55 4.29 -0.65
C PRO A 656 -11.24 3.33 0.33
N LEU A 657 -12.02 3.91 1.25
CA LEU A 657 -12.88 3.21 2.19
C LEU A 657 -14.07 2.57 1.47
N ARG A 658 -14.22 1.26 1.61
CA ARG A 658 -15.26 0.51 0.90
C ARG A 658 -16.57 0.52 1.66
N VAL A 659 -17.65 0.85 0.98
CA VAL A 659 -19.03 0.64 1.46
C VAL A 659 -19.52 -0.67 0.89
N THR A 660 -19.74 -1.66 1.76
CA THR A 660 -20.03 -3.05 1.37
C THR A 660 -21.49 -3.47 1.59
N SER A 661 -22.28 -2.66 2.30
CA SER A 661 -23.67 -2.99 2.66
C SER A 661 -24.58 -1.76 2.56
N SER A 662 -25.84 -1.96 2.18
CA SER A 662 -26.88 -0.91 2.20
C SER A 662 -27.25 -0.45 3.62
N SER A 663 -26.88 -1.23 4.63
CA SER A 663 -27.01 -0.87 6.05
C SER A 663 -25.82 -0.09 6.61
N HIS A 664 -24.83 0.26 5.77
CA HIS A 664 -23.65 1.00 6.21
C HIS A 664 -24.04 2.34 6.82
N SER A 665 -23.44 2.67 7.95
CA SER A 665 -23.81 3.82 8.80
C SER A 665 -23.62 5.16 8.12
N LEU A 666 -22.79 5.21 7.06
CA LEU A 666 -22.66 6.36 6.18
C LEU A 666 -24.02 6.83 5.63
N PHE A 667 -24.91 5.93 5.22
CA PHE A 667 -26.20 6.35 4.67
C PHE A 667 -27.05 7.06 5.71
N ARG A 668 -27.13 6.52 6.94
CA ARG A 668 -27.81 7.18 8.07
C ARG A 668 -27.21 8.56 8.38
N ILE A 669 -25.89 8.70 8.26
CA ILE A 669 -25.19 9.98 8.44
C ILE A 669 -25.58 10.98 7.35
N LEU A 670 -25.64 10.54 6.08
CA LEU A 670 -26.02 11.40 4.95
C LEU A 670 -27.48 11.84 5.04
N TYR A 671 -28.36 11.03 5.63
CA TYR A 671 -29.75 11.40 5.95
C TYR A 671 -29.89 12.34 7.15
N SER A 672 -28.81 12.68 7.87
CA SER A 672 -28.92 13.51 9.06
C SER A 672 -29.21 14.98 8.72
N ASP A 673 -30.27 15.52 9.32
CA ASP A 673 -30.58 16.97 9.26
C ASP A 673 -29.65 17.83 10.13
N SER A 674 -28.68 17.23 10.85
CA SER A 674 -27.76 17.98 11.70
C SER A 674 -26.78 18.80 10.84
N PRO A 675 -26.77 20.15 10.92
CA PRO A 675 -25.89 20.98 10.10
C PRO A 675 -24.40 20.67 10.33
N THR A 676 -24.05 20.30 11.56
CA THR A 676 -22.67 19.93 11.92
C THR A 676 -22.22 18.60 11.33
N ILE A 677 -23.12 17.62 11.22
CA ILE A 677 -22.82 16.33 10.59
C ILE A 677 -22.79 16.52 9.07
N TYR A 678 -23.80 17.18 8.52
CA TYR A 678 -23.90 17.51 7.09
C TYR A 678 -22.62 18.18 6.56
N LYS A 679 -22.11 19.19 7.28
CA LYS A 679 -20.90 19.94 6.90
C LYS A 679 -19.67 19.06 6.66
N HIS A 680 -19.51 17.95 7.38
CA HIS A 680 -18.34 17.07 7.27
C HIS A 680 -18.64 15.77 6.51
N ALA A 681 -19.89 15.29 6.53
CA ALA A 681 -20.27 14.02 5.91
C ALA A 681 -20.12 14.03 4.38
N TRP A 682 -20.63 15.07 3.71
CA TRP A 682 -20.58 15.17 2.26
C TRP A 682 -19.16 15.34 1.71
N PRO A 683 -18.30 16.21 2.28
CA PRO A 683 -16.89 16.28 1.88
C PRO A 683 -16.12 14.98 2.11
N ALA A 684 -16.42 14.25 3.20
CA ALA A 684 -15.76 12.99 3.52
C ALA A 684 -16.01 11.88 2.47
N LEU A 685 -17.06 11.98 1.64
CA LEU A 685 -17.34 11.04 0.55
C LEU A 685 -16.17 10.88 -0.44
N ARG A 686 -15.26 11.84 -0.53
CA ARG A 686 -14.04 11.72 -1.33
C ARG A 686 -13.10 10.58 -0.92
N HIS A 687 -13.30 10.03 0.27
CA HIS A 687 -12.55 8.90 0.79
C HIS A 687 -13.27 7.57 0.59
N PHE A 688 -14.52 7.56 0.13
CA PHE A 688 -15.33 6.35 0.02
C PHE A 688 -15.46 5.86 -1.43
N VAL A 689 -15.66 4.56 -1.59
CA VAL A 689 -16.06 3.93 -2.84
C VAL A 689 -17.06 2.80 -2.53
N PHE A 690 -18.03 2.58 -3.40
CA PHE A 690 -18.87 1.41 -3.33
C PHE A 690 -18.06 0.19 -3.74
N SER A 691 -18.17 -0.89 -2.95
CA SER A 691 -17.54 -2.15 -3.35
C SER A 691 -18.12 -2.56 -4.69
N GLU A 692 -17.23 -2.78 -5.67
CA GLU A 692 -17.61 -3.35 -6.96
C GLU A 692 -18.45 -4.60 -6.68
N ARG A 693 -19.56 -4.77 -7.41
CA ARG A 693 -20.29 -6.03 -7.39
C ARG A 693 -19.22 -7.09 -7.63
N GLN A 694 -18.93 -7.90 -6.63
CA GLN A 694 -18.19 -9.13 -6.87
C GLN A 694 -19.17 -9.95 -7.70
N GLU A 695 -19.16 -9.70 -9.01
CA GLU A 695 -19.87 -10.47 -10.01
C GLU A 695 -19.25 -11.85 -9.95
N SER A 696 -19.80 -12.59 -9.01
CA SER A 696 -19.66 -13.99 -8.73
C SER A 696 -18.80 -14.71 -9.77
N ARG A 697 -17.50 -14.84 -9.44
CA ARG A 697 -16.69 -15.99 -9.87
C ARG A 697 -17.40 -17.33 -9.60
N PHE A 698 -18.48 -17.33 -8.81
CA PHE A 698 -19.41 -18.41 -8.58
C PHE A 698 -20.45 -18.70 -9.69
N ARG A 699 -20.64 -17.84 -10.71
CA ARG A 699 -21.57 -18.13 -11.82
C ARG A 699 -21.10 -19.29 -12.73
N THR A 700 -19.87 -19.77 -12.57
CA THR A 700 -19.32 -20.86 -13.40
C THR A 700 -19.50 -22.28 -12.82
N GLN A 701 -20.01 -22.45 -11.59
CA GLN A 701 -20.33 -23.79 -11.07
C GLN A 701 -21.83 -23.98 -10.98
N GLY A 702 -22.38 -24.53 -12.06
CA GLY A 702 -23.80 -24.70 -12.27
C GLY A 702 -24.52 -25.42 -11.14
N ARG A 703 -25.61 -24.81 -10.67
CA ARG A 703 -26.72 -25.55 -10.08
C ARG A 703 -28.02 -24.78 -10.30
N ARG A 704 -28.85 -25.37 -11.16
CA ARG A 704 -30.26 -25.01 -11.34
C ARG A 704 -30.98 -25.12 -10.00
N GLY A 705 -31.77 -24.10 -9.66
CA GLY A 705 -32.86 -24.24 -8.68
C GLY A 705 -32.57 -23.64 -7.31
N SER A 706 -32.41 -22.32 -7.24
CA SER A 706 -33.04 -21.55 -6.16
C SER A 706 -33.23 -20.13 -6.67
N SER A 707 -34.49 -19.77 -6.94
CA SER A 707 -34.94 -18.43 -7.32
C SER A 707 -35.17 -17.55 -6.09
N ASP A 708 -34.64 -17.92 -4.92
CA ASP A 708 -34.66 -17.05 -3.76
C ASP A 708 -33.66 -15.92 -3.98
N ASN A 709 -34.21 -14.86 -4.58
CA ASN A 709 -33.82 -13.46 -4.43
C ASN A 709 -32.35 -13.31 -4.01
N ASP A 710 -31.46 -13.35 -5.00
CA ASP A 710 -30.26 -12.53 -4.99
C ASP A 710 -30.76 -11.08 -4.82
N ILE A 711 -31.04 -10.69 -3.57
CA ILE A 711 -31.29 -9.31 -3.16
C ILE A 711 -29.95 -8.63 -3.44
N GLN A 712 -29.78 -8.21 -4.69
CA GLN A 712 -28.69 -7.33 -5.07
C GLN A 712 -28.77 -6.16 -4.10
N LEU A 713 -27.76 -6.06 -3.23
CA LEU A 713 -27.60 -4.96 -2.30
C LEU A 713 -27.42 -3.70 -3.13
N ASP A 714 -28.53 -3.01 -3.42
CA ASP A 714 -28.50 -1.74 -4.11
C ASP A 714 -27.96 -0.68 -3.15
N LEU A 715 -26.66 -0.39 -3.29
CA LEU A 715 -25.97 0.66 -2.52
C LEU A 715 -26.29 2.06 -3.07
N TYR A 716 -26.75 2.15 -4.32
CA TYR A 716 -26.95 3.42 -5.02
C TYR A 716 -28.30 4.02 -4.65
N ALA A 717 -29.39 3.24 -4.59
CA ALA A 717 -30.71 3.78 -4.23
C ALA A 717 -30.72 4.50 -2.86
N PRO A 718 -30.24 3.90 -1.74
CA PRO A 718 -30.19 4.59 -0.45
C PRO A 718 -29.35 5.88 -0.48
N PHE A 719 -28.28 5.89 -1.28
CA PHE A 719 -27.42 7.06 -1.46
C PHE A 719 -28.11 8.18 -2.23
N ILE A 720 -28.74 7.86 -3.35
CA ILE A 720 -29.45 8.82 -4.21
C ILE A 720 -30.60 9.44 -3.42
N ASP A 721 -31.37 8.60 -2.72
CA ASP A 721 -32.48 9.06 -1.89
C ASP A 721 -31.98 9.95 -0.74
N ALA A 722 -30.82 9.65 -0.13
CA ALA A 722 -30.20 10.53 0.88
C ALA A 722 -29.78 11.89 0.28
N ALA A 723 -29.24 11.91 -0.94
CA ALA A 723 -28.84 13.15 -1.61
C ALA A 723 -30.06 14.03 -1.98
N LEU A 724 -31.17 13.40 -2.38
CA LEU A 724 -32.40 14.06 -2.80
C LEU A 724 -33.32 14.44 -1.63
N HIS A 725 -33.12 13.85 -0.45
CA HIS A 725 -33.87 14.19 0.77
C HIS A 725 -33.65 15.65 1.21
N HIS A 726 -32.47 16.19 0.97
CA HIS A 726 -32.11 17.57 1.35
C HIS A 726 -32.66 18.59 0.36
N GLN A 727 -33.19 19.71 0.88
CA GLN A 727 -33.67 20.82 0.04
C GLN A 727 -32.59 21.36 -0.91
N GLN A 728 -31.34 21.36 -0.46
CA GLN A 728 -30.16 21.62 -1.29
C GLN A 728 -29.38 20.33 -1.47
N THR A 729 -29.61 19.65 -2.61
CA THR A 729 -28.81 18.50 -3.02
C THR A 729 -27.33 18.88 -3.06
N PRO A 730 -26.45 18.19 -2.31
CA PRO A 730 -25.03 18.50 -2.22
C PRO A 730 -24.29 18.21 -3.53
N LEU A 731 -23.34 19.08 -3.91
CA LEU A 731 -22.53 18.92 -5.12
C LEU A 731 -21.57 17.74 -5.03
N GLU A 732 -21.12 17.41 -3.82
CA GLU A 732 -20.25 16.28 -3.52
C GLU A 732 -20.90 14.95 -3.90
N ALA A 733 -22.24 14.86 -3.88
CA ALA A 733 -22.96 13.66 -4.28
C ALA A 733 -22.73 13.34 -5.76
N VAL A 734 -22.73 14.36 -6.61
CA VAL A 734 -22.47 14.26 -8.05
C VAL A 734 -21.02 13.82 -8.31
N GLY A 735 -20.06 14.44 -7.62
CA GLY A 735 -18.64 14.08 -7.73
C GLY A 735 -18.31 12.69 -7.16
N PHE A 736 -19.05 12.25 -6.14
CA PHE A 736 -18.95 10.89 -5.61
C PHE A 736 -19.46 9.86 -6.61
N LEU A 737 -20.68 10.03 -7.15
CA LEU A 737 -21.25 9.13 -8.16
C LEU A 737 -20.32 8.98 -9.36
N ASN A 738 -19.82 10.08 -9.91
CA ASN A 738 -18.97 10.03 -11.11
C ASN A 738 -17.67 9.22 -10.95
N ARG A 739 -17.19 9.03 -9.71
CA ARG A 739 -15.98 8.23 -9.41
C ARG A 739 -16.27 6.76 -9.16
N GLN A 740 -17.54 6.35 -9.07
CA GLN A 740 -17.89 4.97 -8.79
C GLN A 740 -17.62 4.07 -10.00
N PRO A 741 -17.23 2.80 -9.78
CA PRO A 741 -16.87 1.88 -10.86
C PRO A 741 -18.08 1.38 -11.68
N ASP A 742 -19.27 1.27 -11.07
CA ASP A 742 -20.47 0.78 -11.76
C ASP A 742 -21.10 1.91 -12.59
N LEU A 743 -20.78 1.92 -13.88
CA LEU A 743 -21.24 2.96 -14.80
C LEU A 743 -22.76 3.00 -14.94
N GLU A 744 -23.45 1.86 -14.92
CA GLU A 744 -24.90 1.79 -15.12
C GLU A 744 -25.62 2.42 -13.92
N GLN A 745 -25.33 1.96 -12.70
CA GLN A 745 -25.96 2.48 -11.49
C GLN A 745 -25.58 3.94 -11.22
N THR A 746 -24.35 4.31 -11.54
CA THR A 746 -23.92 5.71 -11.50
C THR A 746 -24.73 6.57 -12.45
N THR A 747 -25.02 6.07 -13.66
CA THR A 747 -25.85 6.80 -14.64
C THR A 747 -27.27 6.97 -14.13
N VAL A 748 -27.86 5.93 -13.52
CA VAL A 748 -29.16 6.02 -12.86
C VAL A 748 -29.17 7.13 -11.82
N GLY A 749 -28.16 7.16 -10.93
CA GLY A 749 -28.05 8.18 -9.89
C GLY A 749 -27.86 9.60 -10.43
N LEU A 750 -26.97 9.78 -11.41
CA LEU A 750 -26.74 11.08 -12.03
C LEU A 750 -27.99 11.60 -12.75
N VAL A 751 -28.72 10.75 -13.47
CA VAL A 751 -29.96 11.14 -14.16
C VAL A 751 -31.05 11.52 -13.14
N ARG A 752 -31.21 10.77 -12.04
CA ARG A 752 -32.15 11.13 -10.96
C ARG A 752 -31.79 12.46 -10.30
N ILE A 753 -30.50 12.72 -10.01
CA ILE A 753 -30.06 14.01 -9.47
C ILE A 753 -30.26 15.15 -10.48
N ALA A 754 -30.01 14.91 -11.76
CA ALA A 754 -30.30 15.88 -12.81
C ALA A 754 -31.80 16.22 -12.89
N ALA A 755 -32.69 15.23 -12.71
CA ALA A 755 -34.13 15.42 -12.77
C ALA A 755 -34.72 16.12 -11.53
N GLN A 756 -34.32 15.69 -10.33
CA GLN A 756 -34.99 16.03 -9.07
C GLN A 756 -34.14 16.91 -8.12
N GLY A 757 -32.85 17.03 -8.37
CA GLY A 757 -31.92 17.70 -7.46
C GLY A 757 -32.03 19.22 -7.48
N SER A 758 -31.33 19.86 -6.53
CA SER A 758 -31.15 21.32 -6.51
C SER A 758 -30.58 21.83 -7.84
N ARG A 759 -30.87 23.08 -8.19
CA ARG A 759 -30.45 23.67 -9.47
C ARG A 759 -28.95 23.47 -9.75
N GLU A 760 -28.09 23.67 -8.77
CA GLU A 760 -26.64 23.56 -8.96
C GLU A 760 -26.18 22.10 -9.15
N ALA A 761 -26.70 21.17 -8.34
CA ALA A 761 -26.40 19.74 -8.47
C ALA A 761 -26.95 19.16 -9.78
N SER A 762 -28.16 19.57 -10.16
CA SER A 762 -28.79 19.20 -11.43
C SER A 762 -27.94 19.65 -12.61
N LEU A 763 -27.53 20.93 -12.64
CA LEU A 763 -26.63 21.47 -13.67
C LEU A 763 -25.29 20.72 -13.73
N SER A 764 -24.70 20.39 -12.58
CA SER A 764 -23.44 19.64 -12.50
C SER A 764 -23.60 18.22 -13.05
N ALA A 765 -24.66 17.51 -12.65
CA ALA A 765 -24.97 16.18 -13.14
C ALA A 765 -25.23 16.17 -14.66
N CYS A 766 -25.98 17.14 -15.19
CA CYS A 766 -26.20 17.29 -16.63
C CYS A 766 -24.87 17.47 -17.40
N ARG A 767 -23.93 18.26 -16.88
CA ARG A 767 -22.62 18.45 -17.52
C ARG A 767 -21.79 17.16 -17.55
N LEU A 768 -21.89 16.32 -16.53
CA LEU A 768 -21.20 15.03 -16.49
C LEU A 768 -21.86 13.95 -17.36
N LEU A 769 -23.16 14.08 -17.63
CA LEU A 769 -23.90 13.16 -18.50
C LEU A 769 -23.75 13.51 -19.98
N LEU A 770 -23.69 14.80 -20.32
CA LEU A 770 -23.55 15.29 -21.69
C LEU A 770 -22.20 14.89 -22.29
N GLY A 771 -22.21 14.09 -23.35
CA GLY A 771 -20.98 13.62 -24.02
C GLY A 771 -20.25 12.50 -23.28
N SER A 772 -20.87 11.90 -22.27
CA SER A 772 -20.25 10.88 -21.43
C SER A 772 -20.20 9.47 -22.05
N GLY A 773 -20.96 9.22 -23.12
CA GLY A 773 -21.14 7.89 -23.70
C GLY A 773 -21.90 6.90 -22.79
N ARG A 774 -22.47 7.35 -21.67
CA ARG A 774 -23.21 6.51 -20.72
C ARG A 774 -24.56 6.06 -21.30
N PRO A 775 -25.11 4.90 -20.88
CA PRO A 775 -26.39 4.37 -21.37
C PRO A 775 -27.61 5.08 -20.75
N ILE A 776 -27.77 6.37 -21.07
CA ILE A 776 -28.85 7.22 -20.53
C ILE A 776 -30.23 6.73 -20.98
N ASP A 777 -30.32 6.19 -22.19
CA ASP A 777 -31.53 5.62 -22.77
C ASP A 777 -32.18 4.53 -21.92
N MET A 778 -31.36 3.58 -21.43
CA MET A 778 -31.85 2.50 -20.58
C MET A 778 -32.43 3.04 -19.28
N VAL A 779 -31.78 4.04 -18.68
CA VAL A 779 -32.24 4.68 -17.44
C VAL A 779 -33.58 5.39 -17.66
N LEU A 780 -33.71 6.19 -18.72
CA LEU A 780 -34.94 6.94 -19.02
C LEU A 780 -36.15 6.02 -19.19
N SER A 781 -35.95 4.83 -19.76
CA SER A 781 -37.03 3.85 -19.94
C SER A 781 -37.65 3.39 -18.62
N GLY A 782 -36.85 3.30 -17.55
CA GLY A 782 -37.29 2.91 -16.21
C GLY A 782 -37.82 4.05 -15.34
N MET A 783 -37.71 5.30 -15.79
CA MET A 783 -38.13 6.48 -15.02
C MET A 783 -39.62 6.80 -15.17
N THR A 784 -40.15 7.57 -14.21
CA THR A 784 -41.50 8.13 -14.26
C THR A 784 -41.62 9.27 -15.29
N TYR A 785 -42.85 9.63 -15.66
CA TYR A 785 -43.14 10.78 -16.54
C TYR A 785 -42.44 12.06 -16.06
N GLU A 786 -42.62 12.39 -14.78
CA GLU A 786 -42.14 13.63 -14.18
C GLU A 786 -40.62 13.68 -14.17
N ASP A 787 -39.97 12.56 -13.92
CA ASP A 787 -38.52 12.45 -13.89
C ASP A 787 -37.88 12.60 -15.27
N ARG A 788 -38.47 11.96 -16.29
CA ARG A 788 -38.01 12.12 -17.68
C ARG A 788 -38.11 13.57 -18.12
N LEU A 789 -39.22 14.21 -17.79
CA LEU A 789 -39.46 15.61 -18.11
C LEU A 789 -38.49 16.54 -17.36
N GLY A 790 -38.32 16.32 -16.05
CA GLY A 790 -37.38 17.05 -15.21
C GLY A 790 -35.95 16.95 -15.74
N PHE A 791 -35.52 15.74 -16.10
CA PHE A 791 -34.21 15.49 -16.70
C PHE A 791 -34.02 16.26 -18.01
N ALA A 792 -34.95 16.12 -18.96
CA ALA A 792 -34.84 16.78 -20.25
C ALA A 792 -34.79 18.31 -20.10
N ARG A 793 -35.64 18.88 -19.25
CA ARG A 793 -35.62 20.32 -18.92
C ARG A 793 -34.28 20.75 -18.33
N ALA A 794 -33.76 19.99 -17.37
CA ALA A 794 -32.47 20.28 -16.73
C ALA A 794 -31.32 20.29 -17.74
N VAL A 795 -31.27 19.31 -18.65
CA VAL A 795 -30.25 19.20 -19.69
C VAL A 795 -30.26 20.41 -20.63
N PHE A 796 -31.44 20.80 -21.15
CA PHE A 796 -31.56 21.99 -21.99
C PHE A 796 -31.25 23.29 -21.23
N GLN A 797 -31.72 23.39 -19.99
CA GLN A 797 -31.44 24.55 -19.13
C GLN A 797 -29.94 24.70 -18.85
N ALA A 798 -29.22 23.60 -18.69
CA ALA A 798 -27.79 23.59 -18.40
C ALA A 798 -26.92 24.10 -19.55
N HIS A 799 -27.33 23.80 -20.79
CA HIS A 799 -26.51 24.07 -21.96
C HIS A 799 -27.01 25.25 -22.80
N ARG A 800 -28.33 25.34 -23.03
CA ARG A 800 -28.94 26.36 -23.90
C ARG A 800 -29.65 27.48 -23.13
N LYS A 801 -29.82 27.35 -21.81
CA LYS A 801 -30.59 28.27 -20.93
C LYS A 801 -32.08 28.43 -21.30
N VAL A 802 -32.53 27.84 -22.40
CA VAL A 802 -33.90 27.85 -22.92
C VAL A 802 -34.33 26.40 -23.07
N VAL A 803 -35.52 26.08 -22.54
CA VAL A 803 -36.15 24.77 -22.67
C VAL A 803 -37.06 24.77 -23.89
N PRO A 804 -36.83 23.91 -24.90
CA PRO A 804 -37.72 23.82 -26.05
C PRO A 804 -39.14 23.38 -25.69
N THR A 805 -40.15 23.95 -26.35
CA THR A 805 -41.58 23.61 -26.16
C THR A 805 -41.89 22.14 -26.46
N VAL A 806 -41.03 21.45 -27.23
CA VAL A 806 -41.19 20.03 -27.59
C VAL A 806 -40.83 19.04 -26.46
N VAL A 807 -40.15 19.49 -25.41
CA VAL A 807 -39.65 18.63 -24.32
C VAL A 807 -40.74 17.77 -23.64
N PRO A 808 -42.00 18.22 -23.44
CA PRO A 808 -43.07 17.37 -22.91
C PRO A 808 -43.31 16.05 -23.66
N LEU A 809 -42.93 15.94 -24.94
CA LEU A 809 -43.05 14.70 -25.72
C LEU A 809 -42.29 13.51 -25.09
N ILE A 810 -41.21 13.78 -24.34
CA ILE A 810 -40.43 12.72 -23.68
C ILE A 810 -41.20 12.03 -22.55
N GLY A 811 -42.24 12.68 -22.04
CA GLY A 811 -43.03 12.17 -20.93
C GLY A 811 -44.09 11.14 -21.34
N GLU A 812 -44.54 11.14 -22.60
CA GLU A 812 -45.72 10.39 -23.06
C GLU A 812 -45.81 8.96 -22.47
N LYS A 813 -46.97 8.57 -21.91
CA LYS A 813 -47.11 7.24 -21.27
C LYS A 813 -46.85 6.09 -22.24
N THR A 814 -47.20 6.30 -23.51
CA THR A 814 -47.00 5.40 -24.64
C THR A 814 -45.73 5.71 -25.41
N THR A 815 -44.82 6.56 -24.89
CA THR A 815 -43.57 6.92 -25.56
C THR A 815 -42.93 5.64 -26.08
N LYS A 816 -42.80 5.55 -27.40
CA LYS A 816 -42.08 4.43 -28.03
C LYS A 816 -40.68 4.41 -27.46
N ALA A 817 -40.19 3.23 -27.10
CA ALA A 817 -38.81 3.04 -26.62
C ALA A 817 -37.77 3.76 -27.52
N GLY A 818 -38.09 3.94 -28.81
CA GLY A 818 -37.31 4.72 -29.78
C GLY A 818 -37.08 6.20 -29.43
N LEU A 819 -38.05 6.96 -28.91
CA LEU A 819 -37.84 8.39 -28.59
C LEU A 819 -36.89 8.55 -27.39
N LEU A 820 -37.09 7.76 -26.33
CA LEU A 820 -36.21 7.76 -25.15
C LEU A 820 -34.81 7.28 -25.52
N ALA A 821 -34.71 6.24 -26.34
CA ALA A 821 -33.44 5.72 -26.83
C ALA A 821 -32.69 6.74 -27.68
N TRP A 822 -33.40 7.39 -28.61
CA TRP A 822 -32.83 8.46 -29.43
C TRP A 822 -32.36 9.63 -28.56
N PHE A 823 -33.22 10.18 -27.69
CA PHE A 823 -32.85 11.34 -26.87
C PHE A 823 -31.69 11.02 -25.92
N GLY A 824 -31.75 9.88 -25.22
CA GLY A 824 -30.68 9.41 -24.35
C GLY A 824 -29.36 9.26 -25.10
N SER A 825 -29.39 8.72 -26.32
CA SER A 825 -28.21 8.60 -27.20
C SER A 825 -27.67 9.97 -27.64
N GLN A 826 -28.53 10.93 -28.00
CA GLN A 826 -28.09 12.30 -28.34
C GLN A 826 -27.33 12.94 -27.17
N VAL A 827 -27.91 12.90 -25.97
CA VAL A 827 -27.28 13.46 -24.76
C VAL A 827 -25.97 12.73 -24.45
N ALA A 828 -25.94 11.40 -24.52
CA ALA A 828 -24.73 10.61 -24.31
C ALA A 828 -23.62 10.97 -25.30
N ASN A 829 -23.97 11.35 -26.53
CA ASN A 829 -23.06 11.81 -27.58
C ASN A 829 -22.69 13.31 -27.48
N GLY A 830 -23.23 14.03 -26.51
CA GLY A 830 -22.96 15.46 -26.31
C GLY A 830 -23.76 16.37 -27.22
N ILE A 831 -24.78 15.84 -27.90
CA ILE A 831 -25.62 16.56 -28.85
C ILE A 831 -26.95 16.86 -28.16
N LEU A 832 -27.37 18.12 -28.19
CA LEU A 832 -28.73 18.49 -27.79
C LEU A 832 -29.59 18.68 -29.02
N PRO A 833 -30.63 17.86 -29.22
CA PRO A 833 -31.43 17.90 -30.43
C PRO A 833 -32.22 19.20 -30.52
N ASP A 834 -32.26 19.77 -31.72
CA ASP A 834 -33.11 20.90 -32.04
C ASP A 834 -34.57 20.46 -32.10
N ALA A 835 -35.51 21.38 -31.84
CA ALA A 835 -36.94 21.08 -31.82
C ALA A 835 -37.44 20.38 -33.09
N SER A 836 -36.88 20.75 -34.26
CA SER A 836 -37.19 20.16 -35.56
C SER A 836 -36.84 18.68 -35.69
N GLN A 837 -35.91 18.18 -34.88
CA GLN A 837 -35.45 16.79 -34.94
C GLN A 837 -36.33 15.82 -34.14
N TRP A 838 -37.27 16.33 -33.32
CA TRP A 838 -38.09 15.51 -32.42
C TRP A 838 -39.19 14.74 -33.15
N ALA A 839 -39.66 15.23 -34.29
CA ALA A 839 -40.87 14.70 -34.92
C ALA A 839 -40.73 13.25 -35.39
N GLY A 840 -39.59 12.89 -36.00
CA GLY A 840 -39.32 11.52 -36.45
C GLY A 840 -39.29 10.50 -35.29
N PRO A 841 -38.39 10.67 -34.30
CA PRO A 841 -38.28 9.80 -33.13
C PRO A 841 -39.57 9.72 -32.30
N ALA A 842 -40.37 10.79 -32.27
CA ALA A 842 -41.68 10.81 -31.61
C ALA A 842 -42.76 9.98 -32.34
N GLY A 843 -42.43 9.29 -33.44
CA GLY A 843 -43.35 8.43 -34.17
C GLY A 843 -43.91 9.03 -35.44
N GLY A 844 -43.40 10.19 -35.87
CA GLY A 844 -43.81 10.87 -37.10
C GLY A 844 -45.09 11.70 -36.94
N GLU A 845 -45.51 12.28 -38.07
CA GLU A 845 -46.64 13.22 -38.13
C GLU A 845 -47.95 12.62 -37.59
N ASP A 846 -48.27 11.41 -38.02
CA ASP A 846 -49.49 10.70 -37.61
C ASP A 846 -49.65 10.58 -36.10
N HIS A 847 -48.58 10.16 -35.41
CA HIS A 847 -48.60 9.98 -33.96
C HIS A 847 -48.68 11.33 -33.23
N LEU A 848 -47.97 12.35 -33.72
CA LEU A 848 -48.03 13.69 -33.13
C LEU A 848 -49.43 14.31 -33.27
N LEU A 849 -50.13 14.09 -34.39
CA LEU A 849 -51.52 14.54 -34.55
C LEU A 849 -52.46 13.85 -33.57
N ASP A 850 -52.24 12.56 -33.27
CA ASP A 850 -53.01 11.86 -32.24
C ASP A 850 -52.77 12.48 -30.84
N LEU A 851 -51.55 12.95 -30.55
CA LEU A 851 -51.20 13.60 -29.28
C LEU A 851 -51.79 15.01 -29.09
N ILE A 852 -52.29 15.67 -30.13
CA ILE A 852 -52.96 16.97 -30.02
C ILE A 852 -54.23 16.89 -29.16
N ASN A 853 -54.89 15.72 -29.16
CA ASN A 853 -56.08 15.47 -28.33
C ASN A 853 -55.74 14.88 -26.96
N SER A 854 -54.47 14.89 -26.55
CA SER A 854 -54.06 14.36 -25.24
C SER A 854 -54.53 15.28 -24.10
N ASP A 855 -55.09 14.69 -23.05
CA ASP A 855 -55.47 15.41 -21.82
C ASP A 855 -54.25 15.82 -20.96
N GLN A 856 -53.04 15.45 -21.35
CA GLN A 856 -51.82 15.77 -20.60
C GLN A 856 -51.41 17.22 -20.81
N GLU A 857 -51.20 17.94 -19.72
CA GLU A 857 -50.82 19.36 -19.74
C GLU A 857 -49.54 19.60 -20.56
N GLY A 858 -49.61 20.50 -21.53
CA GLY A 858 -48.50 20.87 -22.41
C GLY A 858 -48.21 19.87 -23.54
N MET A 859 -48.79 18.66 -23.53
CA MET A 859 -48.57 17.65 -24.58
C MET A 859 -49.09 18.10 -25.96
N PRO A 860 -50.31 18.67 -26.09
CA PRO A 860 -50.80 19.16 -27.38
C PRO A 860 -49.90 20.24 -27.99
N LEU A 861 -49.45 21.18 -27.15
CA LEU A 861 -48.54 22.24 -27.60
C LEU A 861 -47.18 21.69 -28.00
N ALA A 862 -46.64 20.71 -27.27
CA ALA A 862 -45.38 20.07 -27.60
C ALA A 862 -45.45 19.29 -28.93
N ALA A 863 -46.57 18.60 -29.17
CA ALA A 863 -46.81 17.88 -30.41
C ALA A 863 -46.91 18.82 -31.61
N VAL A 864 -47.69 19.90 -31.49
CA VAL A 864 -47.77 20.95 -32.51
C VAL A 864 -46.42 21.64 -32.69
N ALA A 865 -45.69 21.93 -31.62
CA ALA A 865 -44.36 22.54 -31.73
C ALA A 865 -43.37 21.64 -32.50
N ALA A 866 -43.40 20.33 -32.29
CA ALA A 866 -42.56 19.39 -33.04
C ALA A 866 -42.95 19.35 -34.52
N LEU A 867 -44.25 19.34 -34.82
CA LEU A 867 -44.79 19.41 -36.18
C LEU A 867 -44.40 20.71 -36.88
N VAL A 868 -44.64 21.86 -36.25
CA VAL A 868 -44.35 23.20 -36.77
C VAL A 868 -42.86 23.38 -37.00
N THR A 869 -42.01 23.01 -36.03
CA THR A 869 -40.55 23.15 -36.18
C THR A 869 -39.96 22.16 -37.18
N ALA A 870 -40.51 20.95 -37.31
CA ALA A 870 -40.15 20.02 -38.39
C ALA A 870 -40.54 20.55 -39.77
N ALA A 871 -41.66 21.29 -39.86
CA ALA A 871 -42.06 22.02 -41.06
C ALA A 871 -41.22 23.29 -41.32
N GLY A 872 -40.36 23.66 -40.36
CA GLY A 872 -39.47 24.81 -40.46
C GLY A 872 -39.99 26.11 -39.84
N GLY A 873 -41.12 26.07 -39.13
CA GLY A 873 -41.65 27.23 -38.40
C GLY A 873 -40.95 27.46 -37.06
N SER A 874 -41.27 28.59 -36.42
CA SER A 874 -40.81 28.91 -35.07
C SER A 874 -41.67 28.21 -34.01
N THR A 875 -41.14 28.06 -32.79
CA THR A 875 -41.92 27.56 -31.64
C THR A 875 -43.06 28.48 -31.23
N GLU A 876 -42.97 29.78 -31.54
CA GLU A 876 -44.00 30.78 -31.26
C GLU A 876 -45.24 30.56 -32.14
N ALA A 877 -45.03 30.20 -33.42
CA ALA A 877 -46.11 29.84 -34.33
C ALA A 877 -46.89 28.59 -33.86
N ALA A 878 -46.32 27.76 -33.00
CA ALA A 878 -46.98 26.54 -32.49
C ALA A 878 -48.24 26.84 -31.68
N GLU A 879 -48.28 27.93 -30.92
CA GLU A 879 -49.47 28.31 -30.13
C GLU A 879 -50.62 28.75 -31.03
N GLU A 880 -50.32 29.52 -32.07
CA GLU A 880 -51.32 29.96 -33.06
C GLU A 880 -51.89 28.76 -33.83
N VAL A 881 -51.02 27.87 -34.29
CA VAL A 881 -51.41 26.66 -35.01
C VAL A 881 -52.22 25.73 -34.12
N LEU A 882 -51.86 25.57 -32.84
CA LEU A 882 -52.64 24.79 -31.89
C LEU A 882 -54.05 25.36 -31.72
N ALA A 883 -54.19 26.69 -31.60
CA ALA A 883 -55.50 27.33 -31.50
C ALA A 883 -56.35 27.14 -32.77
N ILE A 884 -55.73 27.07 -33.95
CA ILE A 884 -56.43 26.74 -35.21
C ILE A 884 -56.88 25.28 -35.22
N LEU A 885 -56.02 24.35 -34.82
CA LEU A 885 -56.30 22.91 -34.81
C LEU A 885 -57.39 22.54 -33.80
N LEU A 886 -57.46 23.22 -32.64
CA LEU A 886 -58.47 22.97 -31.61
C LEU A 886 -59.83 23.66 -31.86
N LYS A 887 -59.92 24.62 -32.79
CA LYS A 887 -61.18 25.35 -33.08
C LYS A 887 -62.27 24.50 -33.74
N LYS A 888 -61.92 23.37 -34.35
CA LYS A 888 -62.85 22.48 -35.06
C LYS A 888 -63.12 21.22 -34.23
N LYS A 889 -64.34 20.69 -34.21
CA LYS A 889 -64.63 19.38 -33.55
C LYS A 889 -63.75 18.31 -34.18
N VAL A 890 -62.87 17.72 -33.38
CA VAL A 890 -61.61 17.14 -33.85
C VAL A 890 -61.78 15.66 -34.17
N THR A 891 -62.15 15.32 -35.41
CA THR A 891 -61.83 13.98 -35.94
C THR A 891 -60.42 13.99 -36.49
N ARG A 892 -59.71 12.85 -36.44
CA ARG A 892 -58.34 12.73 -36.98
C ARG A 892 -58.22 13.22 -38.42
N THR A 893 -59.23 12.96 -39.24
CA THR A 893 -59.28 13.40 -40.64
C THR A 893 -59.31 14.93 -40.78
N VAL A 894 -60.00 15.63 -39.87
CA VAL A 894 -60.08 17.10 -39.86
C VAL A 894 -58.78 17.72 -39.33
N LEU A 895 -58.11 17.06 -38.37
CA LEU A 895 -56.77 17.48 -37.93
C LEU A 895 -55.78 17.36 -39.07
N LEU A 896 -55.75 16.22 -39.76
CA LEU A 896 -54.79 15.98 -40.83
C LEU A 896 -54.93 17.03 -41.94
N SER A 897 -56.15 17.26 -42.45
CA SER A 897 -56.35 18.26 -43.49
C SER A 897 -56.05 19.68 -43.04
N THR A 898 -56.44 20.05 -41.81
CA THR A 898 -56.13 21.38 -41.27
C THR A 898 -54.63 21.53 -41.02
N TRP A 899 -53.93 20.47 -40.62
CA TRP A 899 -52.48 20.45 -40.45
C TRP A 899 -51.76 20.57 -41.80
N GLU A 900 -52.20 19.87 -42.85
CA GLU A 900 -51.64 19.99 -44.20
C GLU A 900 -51.68 21.45 -44.70
N ASP A 901 -52.81 22.13 -44.49
CA ASP A 901 -52.95 23.56 -44.80
C ASP A 901 -51.94 24.42 -44.03
N GLN A 902 -51.84 24.23 -42.69
CA GLN A 902 -50.93 25.01 -41.85
C GLN A 902 -49.45 24.70 -42.15
N ARG A 903 -49.12 23.44 -42.38
CA ARG A 903 -47.79 22.96 -42.76
C ARG A 903 -47.33 23.66 -44.04
N ARG A 904 -48.21 23.80 -45.04
CA ARG A 904 -47.93 24.53 -46.27
C ARG A 904 -47.71 26.01 -46.02
N VAL A 905 -48.53 26.66 -45.19
CA VAL A 905 -48.38 28.07 -44.82
C VAL A 905 -47.03 28.32 -44.14
N ILE A 906 -46.67 27.52 -43.14
CA ILE A 906 -45.40 27.61 -42.41
C ILE A 906 -44.22 27.48 -43.37
N TYR A 907 -44.28 26.47 -44.24
CA TYR A 907 -43.21 26.18 -45.17
C TYR A 907 -43.02 27.28 -46.22
N ILE A 908 -44.11 27.83 -46.76
CA ILE A 908 -44.07 28.99 -47.66
C ILE A 908 -43.52 30.22 -46.94
N GLY A 909 -43.92 30.45 -45.68
CA GLY A 909 -43.38 31.52 -44.85
C GLY A 909 -41.85 31.43 -44.71
N ARG A 910 -41.34 30.25 -44.35
CA ARG A 910 -39.90 29.99 -44.26
C ARG A 910 -39.18 30.19 -45.59
N LEU A 911 -39.77 29.70 -46.68
CA LEU A 911 -39.24 29.93 -48.03
C LEU A 911 -39.13 31.44 -48.32
N GLY A 912 -40.11 32.23 -47.89
CA GLY A 912 -40.08 33.69 -47.98
C GLY A 912 -38.95 34.33 -47.18
N GLU A 913 -38.62 33.81 -45.99
CA GLU A 913 -37.49 34.30 -45.18
C GLU A 913 -36.13 34.06 -45.85
N VAL A 914 -35.98 32.93 -46.56
CA VAL A 914 -34.77 32.64 -47.32
C VAL A 914 -34.79 33.23 -48.73
N SER A 915 -35.83 33.99 -49.12
CA SER A 915 -35.92 34.58 -50.45
C SER A 915 -34.73 35.48 -50.78
N GLY A 916 -34.37 35.54 -52.07
CA GLY A 916 -33.19 36.26 -52.55
C GLY A 916 -32.20 35.37 -53.31
N PRO A 917 -30.96 35.84 -53.54
CA PRO A 917 -30.04 35.19 -54.44
C PRO A 917 -29.54 33.87 -53.87
N HIS A 918 -29.63 32.79 -54.65
CA HIS A 918 -29.10 31.48 -54.34
C HIS A 918 -28.21 30.99 -55.46
N ARG A 919 -27.10 30.37 -55.09
CA ARG A 919 -26.22 29.66 -56.00
C ARG A 919 -26.78 28.25 -56.22
N ILE A 920 -26.99 27.90 -57.47
CA ILE A 920 -27.36 26.53 -57.84
C ILE A 920 -26.10 25.80 -58.31
N GLU A 921 -25.86 24.64 -57.70
CA GLU A 921 -24.84 23.70 -58.10
C GLU A 921 -25.47 22.36 -58.44
N LEU A 922 -24.94 21.71 -59.46
CA LEU A 922 -25.31 20.37 -59.87
C LEU A 922 -24.07 19.49 -59.70
N ARG A 923 -24.18 18.42 -58.92
CA ARG A 923 -23.11 17.45 -58.73
C ARG A 923 -23.53 16.10 -59.28
N VAL A 924 -22.61 15.43 -59.96
CA VAL A 924 -22.72 14.01 -60.28
C VAL A 924 -21.89 13.28 -59.25
N VAL A 925 -22.56 12.56 -58.36
CA VAL A 925 -21.89 11.74 -57.33
C VAL A 925 -21.92 10.26 -57.75
N PRO A 926 -20.95 9.45 -57.31
CA PRO A 926 -21.02 8.00 -57.49
C PRO A 926 -22.35 7.53 -56.90
N GLY A 927 -23.19 6.82 -57.67
CA GLY A 927 -24.41 6.29 -57.07
C GLY A 927 -24.04 5.25 -56.05
N LYS A 928 -24.89 5.07 -55.03
CA LYS A 928 -24.69 4.05 -54.00
C LYS A 928 -24.46 2.72 -54.72
N SER A 929 -23.21 2.25 -54.77
CA SER A 929 -22.92 0.94 -55.35
C SER A 929 -23.85 -0.01 -54.61
N ARG A 930 -24.76 -0.67 -55.34
CA ARG A 930 -25.60 -1.73 -54.75
C ARG A 930 -24.62 -2.77 -54.22
N ARG A 931 -24.20 -2.60 -52.96
CA ARG A 931 -23.48 -3.63 -52.22
C ARG A 931 -24.48 -4.76 -52.11
N ARG A 932 -24.36 -5.68 -53.06
CA ARG A 932 -25.03 -6.98 -53.11
C ARG A 932 -24.39 -7.82 -52.01
N GLY A 933 -24.63 -7.42 -50.77
CA GLY A 933 -24.06 -8.00 -49.56
C GLY A 933 -25.20 -8.13 -48.56
N SER A 934 -25.77 -9.32 -48.54
CA SER A 934 -26.68 -9.83 -47.53
C SER A 934 -26.04 -9.72 -46.15
N ASP A 935 -26.36 -8.67 -45.40
CA ASP A 935 -26.19 -8.67 -43.95
C ASP A 935 -27.55 -8.38 -43.29
N PRO A 936 -28.32 -9.42 -42.92
CA PRO A 936 -29.69 -9.28 -42.43
C PRO A 936 -29.80 -8.71 -41.00
N PHE A 937 -28.68 -8.32 -40.37
CA PHE A 937 -28.65 -7.82 -39.00
C PHE A 937 -28.31 -6.33 -38.84
N ALA A 938 -28.12 -5.58 -39.93
CA ALA A 938 -28.06 -4.12 -39.85
C ALA A 938 -29.49 -3.57 -39.66
N GLY A 939 -29.89 -3.41 -38.40
CA GLY A 939 -31.13 -2.74 -38.00
C GLY A 939 -31.28 -1.41 -38.72
N ARG A 940 -32.41 -1.27 -39.40
CA ARG A 940 -32.80 -0.14 -40.24
C ARG A 940 -33.00 1.12 -39.39
N VAL A 941 -31.92 1.77 -39.01
CA VAL A 941 -31.93 3.19 -38.65
C VAL A 941 -31.80 3.93 -39.99
N GLU A 942 -32.96 4.27 -40.57
CA GLU A 942 -33.08 5.24 -41.65
C GLU A 942 -32.78 6.64 -41.05
N GLY A 943 -31.52 6.84 -40.68
CA GLY A 943 -30.99 8.12 -40.21
C GLY A 943 -29.96 8.60 -41.22
N ASP A 944 -30.24 9.74 -41.84
CA ASP A 944 -29.40 10.46 -42.80
C ASP A 944 -28.08 11.01 -42.21
N ASN A 945 -27.36 10.21 -41.41
CA ASN A 945 -25.96 10.48 -41.13
C ASN A 945 -25.12 10.05 -42.34
N MET A 946 -25.21 10.85 -43.42
CA MET A 946 -24.36 10.68 -44.59
C MET A 946 -22.88 10.90 -44.22
N PRO A 947 -21.98 10.09 -44.79
CA PRO A 947 -20.55 10.26 -44.62
C PRO A 947 -20.08 11.61 -45.17
N ALA A 948 -18.95 12.08 -44.63
CA ALA A 948 -18.20 13.24 -45.09
C ALA A 948 -18.16 13.33 -46.63
N ALA A 949 -18.45 14.52 -47.16
CA ALA A 949 -18.47 14.91 -48.57
C ALA A 949 -17.89 13.85 -49.52
N GLU A 950 -18.75 12.97 -50.04
CA GLU A 950 -18.36 12.08 -51.14
C GLU A 950 -17.82 12.97 -52.27
N ALA A 951 -16.58 12.73 -52.70
CA ALA A 951 -15.95 13.51 -53.74
C ALA A 951 -16.82 13.43 -55.01
N ALA A 952 -17.42 14.55 -55.40
CA ALA A 952 -18.22 14.63 -56.61
C ALA A 952 -17.36 14.25 -57.81
N LEU A 953 -17.89 13.40 -58.70
CA LEU A 953 -17.22 13.03 -59.95
C LEU A 953 -17.13 14.25 -60.86
N GLU A 954 -18.21 15.03 -60.93
CA GLU A 954 -18.33 16.25 -61.73
C GLU A 954 -19.17 17.26 -60.94
N THR A 955 -18.79 18.54 -60.95
CA THR A 955 -19.56 19.64 -60.35
C THR A 955 -19.76 20.75 -61.38
N PHE A 956 -21.00 21.18 -61.56
CA PHE A 956 -21.42 22.21 -62.50
C PHE A 956 -22.05 23.36 -61.70
N ALA A 957 -21.46 24.55 -61.76
CA ALA A 957 -22.06 25.75 -61.19
C ALA A 957 -23.05 26.33 -62.20
N LEU A 958 -24.35 26.31 -61.89
CA LEU A 958 -25.40 26.79 -62.79
C LEU A 958 -25.67 28.31 -62.63
N GLY A 959 -24.88 28.99 -61.81
CA GLY A 959 -25.02 30.43 -61.54
C GLY A 959 -25.79 30.77 -60.27
N THR A 960 -26.11 32.05 -60.13
CA THR A 960 -26.88 32.61 -59.02
C THR A 960 -28.24 33.07 -59.53
N VAL A 961 -29.31 32.70 -58.84
CA VAL A 961 -30.69 33.02 -59.19
C VAL A 961 -31.46 33.48 -57.96
N ASP A 962 -32.36 34.44 -58.14
CA ASP A 962 -33.23 34.87 -57.06
C ASP A 962 -34.35 33.85 -56.83
N LEU A 963 -34.50 33.40 -55.58
CA LEU A 963 -35.64 32.65 -55.12
C LEU A 963 -36.73 33.65 -54.71
N LEU A 964 -37.79 33.73 -55.50
CA LEU A 964 -38.94 34.59 -55.24
C LEU A 964 -40.10 33.74 -54.74
N VAL A 965 -40.66 34.10 -53.58
CA VAL A 965 -41.73 33.35 -52.94
C VAL A 965 -42.96 34.25 -52.88
N ASN A 966 -44.00 33.83 -53.58
CA ASN A 966 -45.35 34.41 -53.47
C ASN A 966 -46.25 33.37 -52.78
N ASN A 967 -47.35 33.82 -52.18
CA ASN A 967 -48.25 33.05 -51.30
C ASN A 967 -48.70 31.67 -51.84
N GLU A 968 -48.55 31.41 -53.14
CA GLU A 968 -48.88 30.10 -53.75
C GLU A 968 -47.81 29.55 -54.70
N LYS A 969 -46.76 30.31 -55.02
CA LYS A 969 -45.76 29.96 -56.05
C LYS A 969 -44.35 30.29 -55.61
N VAL A 970 -43.44 29.37 -55.87
CA VAL A 970 -42.00 29.59 -55.72
C VAL A 970 -41.39 29.69 -57.12
N ILE A 971 -40.79 30.84 -57.43
CA ILE A 971 -40.26 31.17 -58.75
C ILE A 971 -38.74 31.32 -58.63
N PHE A 972 -38.02 30.76 -59.58
CA PHE A 972 -36.59 30.98 -59.75
C PHE A 972 -36.29 32.02 -60.84
N GLY A 973 -35.50 33.03 -60.50
CA GLY A 973 -35.04 34.08 -61.41
C GLY A 973 -36.14 35.09 -61.78
N THR A 974 -35.93 35.82 -62.88
CA THR A 974 -36.79 36.94 -63.26
C THR A 974 -38.14 36.54 -63.86
N SER A 975 -38.41 35.26 -64.18
CA SER A 975 -39.79 34.74 -64.47
C SER A 975 -39.91 33.29 -65.01
N SER A 976 -38.85 32.53 -65.30
CA SER A 976 -38.98 31.38 -66.21
C SER A 976 -39.13 29.97 -65.61
N ILE A 977 -38.81 29.74 -64.33
CA ILE A 977 -38.86 28.39 -63.73
C ILE A 977 -39.80 28.38 -62.52
N GLU A 978 -41.02 27.86 -62.73
CA GLU A 978 -41.98 27.61 -61.66
C GLU A 978 -41.64 26.29 -60.94
N MET A 979 -41.53 26.34 -59.62
CA MET A 979 -41.46 25.16 -58.76
C MET A 979 -42.76 24.96 -58.04
N THR A 980 -43.11 23.68 -57.83
CA THR A 980 -44.26 23.31 -57.01
C THR A 980 -43.80 22.86 -55.63
N ILE A 981 -44.63 23.12 -54.62
CA ILE A 981 -44.48 22.52 -53.30
C ILE A 981 -45.50 21.37 -53.27
N PRO A 982 -45.05 20.10 -53.35
CA PRO A 982 -45.97 18.99 -53.42
C PRO A 982 -46.64 18.77 -52.05
N ASP A 983 -47.95 18.53 -52.02
CA ASP A 983 -48.69 18.41 -50.75
C ASP A 983 -48.18 17.26 -49.87
N GLU A 984 -47.64 16.22 -50.50
CA GLU A 984 -47.11 15.01 -49.87
C GLU A 984 -45.75 15.19 -49.18
N LYS A 985 -44.96 16.23 -49.54
CA LYS A 985 -43.60 16.46 -49.01
C LYS A 985 -43.26 17.95 -49.00
N LEU A 986 -42.67 18.41 -47.89
CA LEU A 986 -42.10 19.74 -47.78
C LEU A 986 -40.79 19.87 -48.57
N ALA A 987 -40.90 19.90 -49.90
CA ALA A 987 -39.80 20.04 -50.83
C ALA A 987 -40.09 21.13 -51.88
N LEU A 988 -39.04 21.70 -52.46
CA LEU A 988 -39.16 22.42 -53.72
C LEU A 988 -39.03 21.42 -54.86
N ARG A 989 -40.13 21.19 -55.59
CA ARG A 989 -40.16 20.23 -56.69
C ARG A 989 -39.87 20.94 -58.01
N PHE A 990 -38.77 20.54 -58.65
CA PHE A 990 -38.53 20.82 -60.05
C PHE A 990 -39.36 19.86 -60.90
N ALA A 991 -40.49 20.34 -61.43
CA ALA A 991 -41.38 19.54 -62.27
C ALA A 991 -40.68 19.10 -63.57
N ASN A 992 -39.84 19.96 -64.15
CA ASN A 992 -39.10 19.69 -65.37
C ASN A 992 -37.64 20.15 -65.26
N LEU A 993 -36.72 19.20 -65.06
CA LEU A 993 -35.29 19.51 -64.94
C LEU A 993 -34.70 20.15 -66.20
N LYS A 994 -35.32 20.02 -67.38
CA LYS A 994 -34.82 20.64 -68.61
C LYS A 994 -34.76 22.16 -68.49
N ASP A 995 -35.55 22.76 -67.62
CA ASP A 995 -35.62 24.20 -67.43
C ASP A 995 -34.33 24.74 -66.80
N LEU A 996 -33.58 23.90 -66.06
CA LEU A 996 -32.25 24.24 -65.55
C LEU A 996 -31.21 24.50 -66.64
N ARG A 997 -31.44 24.06 -67.89
CA ARG A 997 -30.55 24.40 -69.02
C ARG A 997 -30.54 25.89 -69.34
N GLN A 998 -31.60 26.61 -69.00
CA GLN A 998 -31.67 28.05 -69.20
C GLN A 998 -30.69 28.81 -68.28
N LEU A 999 -30.21 28.16 -67.21
CA LEU A 999 -29.32 28.77 -66.23
C LEU A 999 -27.83 28.52 -66.54
N ALA A 1000 -27.52 27.48 -67.33
CA ALA A 1000 -26.16 27.14 -67.72
C ALA A 1000 -25.96 27.41 -69.21
N GLU A 1001 -25.67 28.67 -69.55
CA GLU A 1001 -25.27 29.04 -70.91
C GLU A 1001 -24.04 28.19 -71.32
N ASP A 1002 -24.20 27.44 -72.42
CA ASP A 1002 -23.17 26.65 -73.11
C ASP A 1002 -22.61 25.38 -72.43
N GLN A 1003 -23.12 24.93 -71.27
CA GLN A 1003 -22.67 23.67 -70.66
C GLN A 1003 -23.60 22.47 -70.97
N GLU A 1004 -23.06 21.38 -71.52
CA GLU A 1004 -23.79 20.11 -71.67
C GLU A 1004 -24.03 19.44 -70.31
N LEU A 1005 -25.15 19.78 -69.68
CA LEU A 1005 -25.56 19.16 -68.41
C LEU A 1005 -26.10 17.73 -68.63
N PRO A 1006 -25.75 16.76 -67.76
CA PRO A 1006 -26.23 15.36 -67.84
C PRO A 1006 -27.73 15.20 -67.53
N ILE A 1007 -28.50 16.28 -67.51
CA ILE A 1007 -29.93 16.33 -67.17
C ILE A 1007 -30.79 15.48 -68.11
N ALA A 1008 -30.41 15.33 -69.39
CA ALA A 1008 -31.17 14.52 -70.35
C ALA A 1008 -31.30 13.05 -69.93
N LYS A 1009 -30.44 12.58 -69.01
CA LYS A 1009 -30.43 11.21 -68.50
C LYS A 1009 -31.29 11.03 -67.23
N VAL A 1010 -31.74 12.12 -66.60
CA VAL A 1010 -32.59 12.09 -65.40
C VAL A 1010 -34.07 11.99 -65.82
N ARG A 1011 -34.82 11.05 -65.24
CA ARG A 1011 -36.28 10.93 -65.45
C ARG A 1011 -37.04 11.40 -64.22
N GLY A 1012 -38.09 12.18 -64.44
CA GLY A 1012 -39.03 12.65 -63.41
C GLY A 1012 -38.61 13.97 -62.75
N HIS A 1013 -39.27 14.29 -61.65
CA HIS A 1013 -39.00 15.47 -60.84
C HIS A 1013 -37.84 15.24 -59.86
N VAL A 1014 -37.26 16.35 -59.39
CA VAL A 1014 -36.33 16.39 -58.26
C VAL A 1014 -36.93 17.25 -57.16
N ASP A 1015 -37.02 16.66 -55.98
CA ASP A 1015 -37.47 17.31 -54.77
C ASP A 1015 -36.22 17.80 -54.04
N LEU A 1016 -36.06 19.12 -53.91
CA LEU A 1016 -35.06 19.73 -53.04
C LEU A 1016 -35.61 19.78 -51.62
N LEU A 1017 -34.93 19.09 -50.71
CA LEU A 1017 -35.25 19.10 -49.29
C LEU A 1017 -34.33 20.11 -48.58
N PRO A 1018 -34.86 20.91 -47.64
CA PRO A 1018 -34.04 21.78 -46.82
C PRO A 1018 -33.13 20.93 -45.93
N HIS A 1019 -31.88 21.34 -45.83
CA HIS A 1019 -30.85 20.65 -45.06
C HIS A 1019 -30.40 21.53 -43.87
N ALA A 1020 -29.81 20.93 -42.84
CA ALA A 1020 -29.51 21.61 -41.57
C ALA A 1020 -28.51 22.77 -41.72
N ASP A 1021 -27.67 22.75 -42.76
CA ASP A 1021 -26.71 23.78 -43.14
C ASP A 1021 -27.34 24.96 -43.92
N GLY A 1022 -28.68 25.03 -44.00
CA GLY A 1022 -29.40 26.07 -44.75
C GLY A 1022 -29.37 25.86 -46.28
N VAL A 1023 -28.68 24.83 -46.74
CA VAL A 1023 -28.61 24.41 -48.14
C VAL A 1023 -29.79 23.52 -48.46
N TRP A 1024 -30.30 23.56 -49.68
CA TRP A 1024 -31.33 22.64 -50.13
C TRP A 1024 -30.76 21.65 -51.12
N ARG A 1025 -31.07 20.37 -50.93
CA ARG A 1025 -30.45 19.28 -51.71
C ARG A 1025 -31.50 18.31 -52.21
N GLY A 1026 -31.35 17.87 -53.45
CA GLY A 1026 -32.22 16.86 -54.06
C GLY A 1026 -31.40 15.90 -54.89
N LYS A 1027 -31.51 14.59 -54.60
CA LYS A 1027 -30.80 13.53 -55.31
C LYS A 1027 -31.73 12.72 -56.22
N LYS A 1028 -31.26 12.35 -57.40
CA LYS A 1028 -31.94 11.44 -58.34
C LYS A 1028 -30.96 10.49 -58.99
N GLU A 1029 -31.31 9.22 -59.05
CA GLU A 1029 -30.46 8.22 -59.71
C GLU A 1029 -30.50 8.40 -61.25
N LEU A 1030 -29.33 8.34 -61.85
CA LEU A 1030 -29.12 8.34 -63.30
C LEU A 1030 -29.18 6.89 -63.82
N ARG A 1031 -29.47 6.72 -65.11
CA ARG A 1031 -29.58 5.37 -65.71
C ARG A 1031 -28.28 4.56 -65.68
N ASP A 1032 -27.14 5.23 -65.57
CA ASP A 1032 -25.82 4.60 -65.52
C ASP A 1032 -25.39 4.22 -64.09
N GLY A 1033 -26.30 4.35 -63.11
CA GLY A 1033 -26.04 4.02 -61.71
C GLY A 1033 -25.26 5.10 -60.96
N ARG A 1034 -25.02 6.27 -61.56
CA ARG A 1034 -24.58 7.48 -60.85
C ARG A 1034 -25.78 8.17 -60.21
N ALA A 1035 -25.54 9.14 -59.32
CA ALA A 1035 -26.61 10.00 -58.81
C ALA A 1035 -26.36 11.46 -59.20
N PHE A 1036 -27.41 12.11 -59.64
CA PHE A 1036 -27.52 13.54 -59.84
C PHE A 1036 -27.92 14.17 -58.51
N GLU A 1037 -27.17 15.15 -58.03
CA GLU A 1037 -27.48 15.94 -56.84
C GLU A 1037 -27.60 17.41 -57.23
N LEU A 1038 -28.79 17.99 -57.04
CA LEU A 1038 -29.03 19.41 -57.18
C LEU A 1038 -28.90 20.06 -55.80
N ILE A 1039 -28.11 21.13 -55.73
CA ILE A 1039 -27.77 21.84 -54.49
C ILE A 1039 -28.10 23.31 -54.70
N LEU A 1040 -28.85 23.88 -53.76
CA LEU A 1040 -29.22 25.28 -53.74
C LEU A 1040 -28.68 25.91 -52.45
N THR A 1041 -27.75 26.85 -52.59
CA THR A 1041 -27.05 27.49 -51.47
C THR A 1041 -27.38 28.98 -51.45
N PRO A 1042 -27.88 29.56 -50.35
CA PRO A 1042 -28.14 31.01 -50.28
C PRO A 1042 -26.83 31.81 -50.46
N VAL A 1043 -26.88 32.91 -51.21
CA VAL A 1043 -25.74 33.81 -51.47
C VAL A 1043 -25.86 35.01 -50.52
N GLY A 1044 -25.00 35.06 -49.50
CA GLY A 1044 -24.94 36.17 -48.55
C GLY A 1044 -25.46 35.87 -47.13
N GLY A 1045 -25.61 34.60 -46.76
CA GLY A 1045 -25.85 34.15 -45.39
C GLY A 1045 -24.58 33.96 -44.58
#